data_AF-A0A939VX01-F1
#
_entry.id   AF-A0A939VX01-F1
#
_cell.length_a   1.000
_cell.length_b   1.000
_cell.length_c   1.000
_cell.angle_alpha   90.00
_cell.angle_beta   90.00
_cell.angle_gamma   90.00
#
_symmetry.space_group_name_H-M   'P 1'
#
loop_
_entity.id
_entity.type
_entity.pdbx_description
1 polymer ?
#
loop_
_entity_poly.entity_id
_entity_poly.type
_entity_poly.pdbx_seq_one_letter_code
_entity_poly.pdbx_strand_id
1 'polypeptide(L)'
;MKNMFSVFKLKDLSCFGELLSPDALTCFPAKYIYIAAGQEEPDSGRIRKMLSGVSRSADLILPVPHTRSPEDESWEDPHMGSAWFMMEQFRCLPILSGALIRIKFLMECIQTNRHDWIHSPCPELFFLLFHSMQTQIVRTDYCHTRETLIRFCRQFRKASAWLDGQPLPADAKANLQSRILQYEDYLIDCAVRLELTEKEMELFDPVSIIHNLQTRHPDQLAVRKLPKPEFRPGPVRCLAVFCSALRHGGAERCASLLLQHFSELSGLKLCLFTDSAPAPGDYPCPENIDIVILPRDFYARYVQLPILLKEKLTDTCLFFDHFLTNFYYDLLTARKLGIRTIAMEHNTFAFPLFSADLELLPLRQTIYTGTDLVTCLSRSDEYLWNSQGIKARYMPNPLTFDTSARPPFTERKTKNLIFIARMTRGKGVSDALKTVEKVRERHPEVKLFMLGSFTDPDFERETLDYVQNHRLENSVVFTGFTSDVKKYICLSSIHLMPSAVEGYPMTLMEAKSYGLPTVAYSLPYLEAGKEEYGTLMVPQGDYSAMAEKVSGLLDDFDKLNELGRRAWECLKFFDDALVFRRWQAVFSWLETGEEPDELKLPDYSAEEQLRLQQLMTDQIISAVLRLDSSPSFAEKVFRGEIEAERRNNILFDYIMKASYRAPQTGRQDTRRSGVSRFVFSLFWSLKRIYRFFKPWKDQEQGL
;
A
#
# COMPACT_ATOMS: atom_id res chain seq x y z
N MET A 1 -2.95 -45.63 -26.02
CA MET A 1 -2.05 -44.67 -26.69
C MET A 1 -2.89 -43.66 -27.46
N LYS A 2 -2.67 -42.38 -27.13
CA LYS A 2 -2.74 -41.15 -27.94
C LYS A 2 -4.03 -40.82 -28.73
N ASN A 3 -4.56 -39.67 -28.32
CA ASN A 3 -5.70 -38.91 -28.81
C ASN A 3 -5.59 -38.52 -30.30
N MET A 4 -6.72 -38.64 -31.01
CA MET A 4 -6.99 -38.01 -32.31
C MET A 4 -7.57 -36.60 -32.09
N PHE A 5 -7.20 -35.63 -32.93
CA PHE A 5 -8.04 -34.46 -33.24
C PHE A 5 -7.87 -34.03 -34.72
N SER A 6 -8.90 -33.37 -35.27
CA SER A 6 -9.15 -33.10 -36.71
C SER A 6 -9.36 -31.59 -37.01
N VAL A 7 -9.06 -31.09 -38.23
CA VAL A 7 -9.36 -29.70 -38.70
C VAL A 7 -9.71 -29.64 -40.22
N PHE A 8 -10.64 -28.73 -40.61
CA PHE A 8 -11.36 -28.58 -41.91
C PHE A 8 -10.86 -27.44 -42.86
N LYS A 9 -11.28 -27.42 -44.16
CA LYS A 9 -10.91 -26.40 -45.19
C LYS A 9 -12.11 -25.90 -46.05
N LEU A 10 -12.10 -24.63 -46.49
CA LEU A 10 -13.09 -23.99 -47.39
C LEU A 10 -12.53 -23.67 -48.79
N LYS A 11 -13.43 -23.72 -49.79
CA LYS A 11 -13.22 -23.94 -51.23
C LYS A 11 -12.99 -22.67 -52.08
N ASP A 12 -12.35 -22.93 -53.22
CA ASP A 12 -12.37 -22.24 -54.54
C ASP A 12 -11.11 -21.48 -54.94
N LEU A 13 -10.33 -22.06 -55.86
CA LEU A 13 -9.96 -21.48 -57.17
C LEU A 13 -8.88 -22.30 -57.91
N SER A 14 -8.89 -22.11 -59.24
CA SER A 14 -8.38 -22.97 -60.30
C SER A 14 -7.02 -22.53 -60.85
N CYS A 15 -5.95 -23.25 -60.50
CA CYS A 15 -4.69 -23.27 -61.27
C CYS A 15 -3.80 -24.42 -60.74
N PHE A 16 -3.49 -25.40 -61.60
CA PHE A 16 -2.84 -26.65 -61.23
C PHE A 16 -1.55 -26.82 -62.05
N GLY A 17 -0.39 -26.98 -61.39
CA GLY A 17 0.77 -27.63 -62.03
C GLY A 17 2.10 -26.88 -62.14
N GLU A 18 2.36 -25.76 -61.46
CA GLU A 18 3.67 -25.08 -61.52
C GLU A 18 4.38 -24.93 -60.17
N LEU A 19 5.72 -24.92 -60.22
CA LEU A 19 6.62 -24.64 -59.10
C LEU A 19 6.65 -23.13 -58.86
N LEU A 20 6.22 -22.68 -57.69
CA LEU A 20 6.07 -21.26 -57.39
C LEU A 20 7.38 -20.67 -56.83
N SER A 21 7.83 -19.56 -57.42
CA SER A 21 8.99 -18.79 -56.94
C SER A 21 8.67 -18.07 -55.61
N PRO A 22 9.68 -17.65 -54.83
CA PRO A 22 9.50 -16.90 -53.58
C PRO A 22 8.58 -15.67 -53.70
N ASP A 23 8.57 -15.02 -54.88
CA ASP A 23 7.70 -13.87 -55.15
C ASP A 23 6.21 -14.27 -55.21
N ALA A 24 5.90 -15.48 -55.66
CA ALA A 24 4.52 -15.96 -55.77
C ALA A 24 3.87 -16.31 -54.41
N LEU A 25 4.66 -16.63 -53.37
CA LEU A 25 4.18 -16.83 -51.99
C LEU A 25 3.64 -15.56 -51.33
N THR A 26 4.03 -14.38 -51.83
CA THR A 26 3.53 -13.08 -51.34
C THR A 26 2.11 -12.78 -51.80
N CYS A 27 1.61 -13.47 -52.83
CA CYS A 27 0.33 -13.22 -53.49
C CYS A 27 -0.81 -14.17 -53.05
N PHE A 28 -0.57 -15.08 -52.10
CA PHE A 28 -1.61 -16.02 -51.62
C PHE A 28 -2.57 -15.39 -50.60
N PRO A 29 -3.90 -15.53 -50.78
CA PRO A 29 -4.90 -14.86 -49.94
C PRO A 29 -5.29 -15.60 -48.64
N ALA A 30 -4.61 -16.70 -48.26
CA ALA A 30 -5.05 -17.56 -47.17
C ALA A 30 -4.70 -17.03 -45.76
N LYS A 31 -5.64 -17.15 -44.82
CA LYS A 31 -5.61 -16.52 -43.49
C LYS A 31 -4.90 -17.30 -42.36
N TYR A 32 -4.63 -18.61 -42.44
CA TYR A 32 -4.02 -19.39 -41.33
C TYR A 32 -3.23 -20.63 -41.80
N ILE A 33 -2.17 -21.02 -41.07
CA ILE A 33 -1.38 -22.27 -41.21
C ILE A 33 -1.35 -22.99 -39.84
N TYR A 34 -1.53 -24.32 -39.81
CA TYR A 34 -1.63 -25.15 -38.59
C TYR A 34 -0.52 -26.22 -38.51
N ILE A 35 0.06 -26.45 -37.33
CA ILE A 35 1.11 -27.46 -37.05
C ILE A 35 0.71 -28.33 -35.85
N ALA A 36 0.88 -29.66 -35.96
CA ALA A 36 0.56 -30.63 -34.91
C ALA A 36 1.83 -31.17 -34.19
N ALA A 37 1.73 -31.46 -32.90
CA ALA A 37 2.81 -31.97 -32.06
C ALA A 37 2.81 -33.52 -31.98
N GLY A 38 3.97 -34.14 -32.26
CA GLY A 38 4.18 -35.59 -32.14
C GLY A 38 5.67 -35.94 -32.05
N GLN A 39 5.98 -37.01 -31.31
CA GLN A 39 7.35 -37.42 -30.89
C GLN A 39 8.10 -38.33 -31.88
N GLU A 40 7.74 -38.34 -33.17
CA GLU A 40 8.51 -39.10 -34.18
C GLU A 40 9.13 -38.14 -35.19
N GLU A 41 10.44 -38.28 -35.43
CA GLU A 41 11.07 -37.71 -36.61
C GLU A 41 10.43 -38.30 -37.86
N PRO A 42 9.96 -37.47 -38.82
CA PRO A 42 9.25 -38.00 -39.95
C PRO A 42 10.25 -38.50 -41.00
N ASP A 43 10.31 -39.83 -41.20
CA ASP A 43 11.01 -40.44 -42.33
C ASP A 43 10.38 -39.96 -43.65
N SER A 44 11.21 -39.39 -44.52
CA SER A 44 10.89 -38.93 -45.87
C SER A 44 10.11 -39.96 -46.71
N GLY A 45 10.33 -41.26 -46.50
CA GLY A 45 9.56 -42.34 -47.14
C GLY A 45 8.11 -42.45 -46.63
N ARG A 46 7.90 -42.19 -45.34
CA ARG A 46 6.60 -42.22 -44.65
C ARG A 46 5.74 -41.00 -45.01
N ILE A 47 6.38 -39.83 -45.16
CA ILE A 47 5.76 -38.59 -45.67
C ILE A 47 5.21 -38.80 -47.09
N ARG A 48 6.01 -39.39 -48.01
CA ARG A 48 5.56 -39.66 -49.40
C ARG A 48 4.35 -40.60 -49.46
N LYS A 49 4.30 -41.59 -48.58
CA LYS A 49 3.22 -42.59 -48.50
C LYS A 49 1.92 -42.02 -47.90
N MET A 50 2.02 -41.06 -46.99
CA MET A 50 0.86 -40.29 -46.49
C MET A 50 0.27 -39.35 -47.54
N LEU A 51 1.08 -38.85 -48.48
CA LEU A 51 0.67 -37.92 -49.54
C LEU A 51 0.11 -38.63 -50.78
N SER A 52 0.31 -39.94 -50.94
CA SER A 52 -0.24 -40.72 -52.03
C SER A 52 -1.69 -41.14 -51.72
N GLY A 53 -2.65 -40.26 -52.03
CA GLY A 53 -4.08 -40.60 -52.01
C GLY A 53 -5.03 -39.57 -51.40
N VAL A 54 -4.53 -38.44 -50.88
CA VAL A 54 -5.36 -37.39 -50.26
C VAL A 54 -5.45 -36.18 -51.20
N SER A 55 -6.65 -35.63 -51.38
CA SER A 55 -6.88 -34.46 -52.25
C SER A 55 -6.03 -33.27 -51.78
N ARG A 56 -5.36 -32.61 -52.74
CA ARG A 56 -4.32 -31.58 -52.51
C ARG A 56 -4.86 -30.36 -51.78
N SER A 57 -4.62 -30.31 -50.47
CA SER A 57 -4.83 -29.11 -49.68
C SER A 57 -3.99 -29.07 -48.40
N ALA A 58 -2.76 -29.56 -48.43
CA ALA A 58 -1.84 -29.48 -47.29
C ALA A 58 -0.82 -28.34 -47.49
N ASP A 59 -0.74 -27.45 -46.49
CA ASP A 59 0.37 -26.54 -46.28
C ASP A 59 1.50 -27.29 -45.54
N LEU A 60 2.75 -26.87 -45.74
CA LEU A 60 3.94 -27.51 -45.16
C LEU A 60 3.88 -27.54 -43.62
N ILE A 61 3.85 -28.73 -43.03
CA ILE A 61 3.90 -28.98 -41.59
C ILE A 61 5.34 -29.40 -41.25
N LEU A 62 6.03 -28.64 -40.40
CA LEU A 62 7.30 -29.05 -39.80
C LEU A 62 7.14 -29.15 -38.27
N PRO A 63 7.64 -30.21 -37.63
CA PRO A 63 7.55 -30.35 -36.17
C PRO A 63 8.43 -29.31 -35.48
N VAL A 64 7.92 -28.70 -34.41
CA VAL A 64 8.74 -27.97 -33.44
C VAL A 64 9.14 -28.98 -32.35
N PRO A 65 10.41 -29.11 -31.96
CA PRO A 65 10.81 -30.02 -30.89
C PRO A 65 10.11 -29.63 -29.57
N HIS A 66 9.64 -30.62 -28.81
CA HIS A 66 9.21 -30.37 -27.44
C HIS A 66 10.41 -30.01 -26.56
N THR A 67 10.19 -29.07 -25.64
CA THR A 67 11.01 -28.80 -24.45
C THR A 67 11.40 -30.11 -23.76
N ARG A 68 12.71 -30.40 -23.68
CA ARG A 68 13.26 -31.48 -22.83
C ARG A 68 13.47 -31.00 -21.40
N SER A 69 13.66 -31.95 -20.48
CA SER A 69 13.78 -31.71 -19.03
C SER A 69 15.02 -30.87 -18.67
N PRO A 70 15.03 -30.22 -17.49
CA PRO A 70 16.02 -29.22 -17.08
C PRO A 70 17.47 -29.72 -16.89
N GLU A 71 17.81 -30.95 -17.27
CA GLU A 71 19.06 -31.62 -16.90
C GLU A 71 20.06 -31.76 -18.07
N ASP A 72 19.67 -31.41 -19.30
CA ASP A 72 20.56 -31.47 -20.48
C ASP A 72 21.25 -30.11 -20.71
N GLU A 73 22.32 -29.81 -19.97
CA GLU A 73 22.99 -28.50 -19.91
C GLU A 73 23.99 -28.17 -21.04
N SER A 74 24.08 -28.95 -22.13
CA SER A 74 25.17 -28.73 -23.11
C SER A 74 24.81 -28.98 -24.57
N TRP A 75 23.99 -28.13 -25.21
CA TRP A 75 23.93 -28.05 -26.67
C TRP A 75 23.55 -26.64 -27.18
N GLU A 76 24.38 -26.09 -28.09
CA GLU A 76 23.96 -25.09 -29.08
C GLU A 76 23.11 -25.82 -30.14
N ASP A 77 21.79 -25.65 -30.13
CA ASP A 77 20.87 -26.37 -31.03
C ASP A 77 20.86 -25.76 -32.47
N PRO A 78 21.25 -26.50 -33.52
CA PRO A 78 21.19 -26.05 -34.92
C PRO A 78 19.74 -25.85 -35.42
N HIS A 79 18.74 -26.42 -34.76
CA HIS A 79 17.35 -26.42 -35.22
C HIS A 79 16.59 -25.13 -34.88
N MET A 80 17.07 -24.32 -33.92
CA MET A 80 16.61 -22.94 -33.74
C MET A 80 16.84 -22.09 -35.00
N GLY A 81 17.87 -22.41 -35.80
CA GLY A 81 18.17 -21.75 -37.07
C GLY A 81 17.06 -21.85 -38.12
N SER A 82 16.21 -22.89 -38.07
CA SER A 82 15.15 -23.13 -39.06
C SER A 82 13.89 -22.28 -38.80
N ALA A 83 13.44 -22.21 -37.55
CA ALA A 83 12.38 -21.28 -37.13
C ALA A 83 12.85 -19.82 -37.29
N TRP A 84 14.11 -19.56 -36.94
CA TRP A 84 14.78 -18.28 -37.14
C TRP A 84 14.76 -17.84 -38.62
N PHE A 85 15.24 -18.70 -39.52
CA PHE A 85 15.25 -18.44 -40.96
C PHE A 85 13.85 -18.16 -41.51
N MET A 86 12.84 -18.93 -41.08
CA MET A 86 11.47 -18.75 -41.56
C MET A 86 10.86 -17.41 -41.11
N MET A 87 11.10 -16.99 -39.88
CA MET A 87 10.54 -15.74 -39.34
C MET A 87 11.23 -14.50 -39.94
N GLU A 88 12.53 -14.60 -40.24
CA GLU A 88 13.31 -13.53 -40.88
C GLU A 88 12.97 -13.38 -42.38
N GLN A 89 12.84 -14.50 -43.10
CA GLN A 89 12.53 -14.51 -44.53
C GLN A 89 11.05 -14.22 -44.84
N PHE A 90 10.12 -14.80 -44.07
CA PHE A 90 8.69 -14.78 -44.42
C PHE A 90 7.86 -13.78 -43.60
N ARG A 91 8.45 -13.04 -42.65
CA ARG A 91 7.73 -12.07 -41.79
C ARG A 91 6.53 -12.73 -41.07
N CYS A 92 6.68 -13.98 -40.64
CA CYS A 92 5.67 -14.80 -39.95
C CYS A 92 5.98 -14.94 -38.44
N LEU A 93 4.96 -15.18 -37.61
CA LEU A 93 5.02 -15.15 -36.15
C LEU A 93 4.39 -16.42 -35.52
N PRO A 94 5.09 -17.19 -34.66
CA PRO A 94 4.53 -18.37 -34.01
C PRO A 94 3.64 -17.99 -32.81
N ILE A 95 2.55 -18.73 -32.64
CA ILE A 95 1.67 -18.66 -31.46
C ILE A 95 1.78 -19.97 -30.67
N LEU A 96 1.63 -19.88 -29.34
CA LEU A 96 1.30 -21.02 -28.48
C LEU A 96 0.15 -21.83 -29.11
N SER A 97 0.35 -23.14 -29.28
CA SER A 97 -0.52 -24.08 -30.04
C SER A 97 -0.27 -24.22 -31.55
N GLY A 98 0.89 -23.81 -32.07
CA GLY A 98 1.38 -24.28 -33.38
C GLY A 98 0.83 -23.55 -34.61
N ALA A 99 0.38 -22.30 -34.45
CA ALA A 99 -0.07 -21.46 -35.56
C ALA A 99 0.98 -20.39 -35.93
N LEU A 100 1.12 -20.05 -37.21
CA LEU A 100 1.95 -18.94 -37.70
C LEU A 100 1.09 -17.81 -38.30
N ILE A 101 1.23 -16.57 -37.82
CA ILE A 101 0.53 -15.38 -38.33
C ILE A 101 1.49 -14.44 -39.09
N ARG A 102 1.08 -13.94 -40.26
CA ARG A 102 1.85 -12.91 -41.00
C ARG A 102 1.73 -11.55 -40.31
N ILE A 103 2.85 -10.83 -40.14
CA ILE A 103 2.86 -9.44 -39.62
C ILE A 103 1.92 -8.54 -40.42
N LYS A 104 1.90 -8.69 -41.75
CA LYS A 104 0.99 -7.94 -42.63
C LYS A 104 -0.49 -8.13 -42.28
N PHE A 105 -0.91 -9.36 -41.97
CA PHE A 105 -2.28 -9.66 -41.58
C PHE A 105 -2.64 -9.00 -40.24
N LEU A 106 -1.71 -9.01 -39.28
CA LEU A 106 -1.92 -8.34 -38.00
C LEU A 106 -2.04 -6.81 -38.18
N MET A 107 -1.20 -6.21 -39.03
CA MET A 107 -1.29 -4.79 -39.41
C MET A 107 -2.60 -4.47 -40.14
N GLU A 108 -3.07 -5.35 -41.03
CA GLU A 108 -4.38 -5.23 -41.67
C GLU A 108 -5.53 -5.32 -40.65
N CYS A 109 -5.44 -6.21 -39.65
CA CYS A 109 -6.43 -6.28 -38.57
C CYS A 109 -6.49 -4.97 -37.77
N ILE A 110 -5.34 -4.37 -37.46
CA ILE A 110 -5.27 -3.06 -36.79
C ILE A 110 -5.89 -1.97 -37.68
N GLN A 111 -5.51 -1.91 -38.96
CA GLN A 111 -6.00 -0.90 -39.90
C GLN A 111 -7.48 -1.05 -40.26
N THR A 112 -8.01 -2.26 -40.26
CA THR A 112 -9.41 -2.57 -40.58
C THR A 112 -10.30 -2.72 -39.35
N ASN A 113 -9.80 -2.35 -38.17
CA ASN A 113 -10.54 -2.35 -36.92
C ASN A 113 -11.08 -3.75 -36.50
N ARG A 114 -10.36 -4.82 -36.87
CA ARG A 114 -10.68 -6.21 -36.49
C ARG A 114 -9.89 -6.59 -35.24
N HIS A 115 -10.53 -6.48 -34.08
CA HIS A 115 -9.85 -6.51 -32.78
C HIS A 115 -10.01 -7.81 -32.00
N ASP A 116 -10.71 -8.81 -32.54
CA ASP A 116 -11.03 -10.06 -31.83
C ASP A 116 -9.78 -10.79 -31.28
N TRP A 117 -8.62 -10.63 -31.94
CA TRP A 117 -7.34 -11.19 -31.51
C TRP A 117 -6.77 -10.51 -30.24
N ILE A 118 -7.17 -9.29 -29.93
CA ILE A 118 -6.69 -8.52 -28.78
C ILE A 118 -7.19 -9.12 -27.46
N HIS A 119 -8.37 -9.73 -27.48
CA HIS A 119 -8.93 -10.45 -26.33
C HIS A 119 -8.40 -11.89 -26.20
N SER A 120 -7.62 -12.38 -27.19
CA SER A 120 -6.96 -13.69 -27.11
C SER A 120 -6.02 -13.72 -25.91
N PRO A 121 -5.88 -14.84 -25.18
CA PRO A 121 -4.93 -14.99 -24.07
C PRO A 121 -3.46 -14.95 -24.49
N CYS A 122 -3.16 -14.52 -25.72
CA CYS A 122 -1.81 -14.46 -26.30
C CYS A 122 -1.33 -12.99 -26.41
N PRO A 123 -0.81 -12.36 -25.33
CA PRO A 123 -0.16 -11.04 -25.39
C PRO A 123 0.93 -10.95 -26.46
N GLU A 124 1.53 -12.08 -26.80
CA GLU A 124 2.69 -12.23 -27.65
C GLU A 124 2.44 -11.64 -29.04
N LEU A 125 1.24 -11.78 -29.61
CA LEU A 125 0.89 -11.22 -30.92
C LEU A 125 1.15 -9.71 -31.00
N PHE A 126 0.86 -9.00 -29.93
CA PHE A 126 1.07 -7.56 -29.84
C PHE A 126 2.55 -7.18 -29.77
N PHE A 127 3.32 -7.86 -28.91
CA PHE A 127 4.76 -7.59 -28.74
C PHE A 127 5.59 -8.02 -29.94
N LEU A 128 5.14 -9.05 -30.65
CA LEU A 128 5.79 -9.61 -31.83
C LEU A 128 5.76 -8.66 -33.06
N LEU A 129 4.96 -7.59 -33.03
CA LEU A 129 5.03 -6.49 -34.00
C LEU A 129 6.30 -5.62 -33.85
N PHE A 130 6.91 -5.60 -32.66
CA PHE A 130 8.00 -4.68 -32.29
C PHE A 130 9.31 -5.40 -31.95
N HIS A 131 9.39 -6.70 -32.19
CA HIS A 131 10.43 -7.55 -31.63
C HIS A 131 11.12 -8.39 -32.70
N SER A 132 12.46 -8.29 -32.78
CA SER A 132 13.29 -9.32 -33.42
C SER A 132 13.45 -10.48 -32.44
N MET A 133 13.27 -11.73 -32.90
CA MET A 133 13.27 -12.99 -32.13
C MET A 133 14.26 -13.18 -30.96
N GLN A 134 15.37 -12.43 -30.88
CA GLN A 134 16.23 -12.34 -29.69
C GLN A 134 15.44 -12.05 -28.39
N THR A 135 14.23 -11.51 -28.51
CA THR A 135 13.27 -11.17 -27.44
C THR A 135 12.42 -12.33 -26.90
N GLN A 136 12.30 -13.46 -27.62
CA GLN A 136 11.50 -14.63 -27.17
C GLN A 136 12.26 -15.50 -26.15
N ILE A 137 13.57 -15.32 -26.06
CA ILE A 137 14.51 -15.99 -25.14
C ILE A 137 14.27 -15.58 -23.66
N VAL A 138 13.50 -14.52 -23.43
CA VAL A 138 13.24 -13.97 -22.09
C VAL A 138 12.28 -14.84 -21.26
N ARG A 139 11.51 -15.76 -21.87
CA ARG A 139 10.65 -16.70 -21.12
C ARG A 139 11.27 -18.06 -20.80
N THR A 140 12.48 -18.34 -21.30
CA THR A 140 13.13 -19.65 -21.11
C THR A 140 14.13 -19.69 -19.94
N ASP A 141 14.23 -18.66 -19.10
CA ASP A 141 15.35 -18.42 -18.15
C ASP A 141 16.68 -17.98 -18.81
N TYR A 142 16.68 -17.63 -20.11
CA TYR A 142 17.90 -17.33 -20.88
C TYR A 142 18.23 -15.82 -21.02
N CYS A 143 17.79 -14.96 -20.09
CA CYS A 143 18.24 -13.56 -20.07
C CYS A 143 19.65 -13.46 -19.48
N HIS A 144 20.66 -14.00 -20.18
CA HIS A 144 21.99 -14.27 -19.60
C HIS A 144 22.87 -13.05 -19.35
N THR A 145 22.60 -11.91 -19.99
CA THR A 145 23.48 -10.74 -19.91
C THR A 145 22.72 -9.42 -19.73
N ARG A 146 23.33 -8.52 -18.96
CA ARG A 146 22.88 -7.13 -18.73
C ARG A 146 22.67 -6.36 -20.03
N GLU A 147 23.54 -6.56 -21.03
CA GLU A 147 23.45 -5.90 -22.33
C GLU A 147 22.21 -6.31 -23.13
N THR A 148 21.86 -7.59 -23.08
CA THR A 148 20.66 -8.13 -23.74
C THR A 148 19.40 -7.54 -23.12
N LEU A 149 19.34 -7.46 -21.79
CA LEU A 149 18.22 -6.86 -21.07
C LEU A 149 18.07 -5.36 -21.39
N ILE A 150 19.15 -4.58 -21.34
CA ILE A 150 19.10 -3.14 -21.67
C ILE A 150 18.61 -2.90 -23.10
N ARG A 151 19.09 -3.72 -24.07
CA ARG A 151 18.63 -3.64 -25.46
C ARG A 151 17.14 -3.94 -25.55
N PHE A 152 16.66 -4.92 -24.79
CA PHE A 152 15.25 -5.28 -24.70
C PHE A 152 14.40 -4.10 -24.19
N CYS A 153 14.75 -3.53 -23.04
CA CYS A 153 13.98 -2.45 -22.42
C CYS A 153 13.81 -1.24 -23.35
N ARG A 154 14.84 -0.91 -24.15
CA ARG A 154 14.78 0.15 -25.16
C ARG A 154 13.75 -0.13 -26.27
N GLN A 155 13.58 -1.39 -26.68
CA GLN A 155 12.57 -1.75 -27.69
C GLN A 155 11.17 -1.82 -27.10
N PHE A 156 11.05 -2.28 -25.85
CA PHE A 156 9.80 -2.30 -25.10
C PHE A 156 9.16 -0.91 -25.00
N ARG A 157 9.94 0.14 -24.68
CA ARG A 157 9.45 1.53 -24.68
C ARG A 157 8.88 1.99 -26.02
N LYS A 158 9.45 1.54 -27.14
CA LYS A 158 8.94 1.87 -28.47
C LYS A 158 7.61 1.21 -28.76
N ALA A 159 7.43 -0.04 -28.31
CA ALA A 159 6.16 -0.75 -28.45
C ALA A 159 5.03 -0.07 -27.66
N SER A 160 5.32 0.33 -26.41
CA SER A 160 4.38 1.06 -25.56
C SER A 160 3.98 2.41 -26.20
N ALA A 161 4.96 3.21 -26.65
CA ALA A 161 4.69 4.48 -27.33
C ALA A 161 3.91 4.32 -28.65
N TRP A 162 4.15 3.23 -29.39
CA TRP A 162 3.39 2.95 -30.60
C TRP A 162 1.93 2.59 -30.30
N LEU A 163 1.67 1.79 -29.25
CA LEU A 163 0.32 1.44 -28.81
C LEU A 163 -0.52 2.69 -28.54
N ASP A 164 0.11 3.68 -27.91
CA ASP A 164 -0.54 4.93 -27.57
C ASP A 164 -1.05 5.70 -28.80
N GLY A 165 -0.38 5.54 -29.94
CA GLY A 165 -0.77 6.15 -31.22
C GLY A 165 -1.74 5.33 -32.08
N GLN A 166 -2.15 4.13 -31.66
CA GLN A 166 -3.05 3.30 -32.47
C GLN A 166 -4.53 3.64 -32.27
N PRO A 167 -5.35 3.58 -33.34
CA PRO A 167 -6.79 3.86 -33.30
C PRO A 167 -7.57 2.63 -32.79
N LEU A 168 -7.21 2.14 -31.60
CA LEU A 168 -7.88 1.00 -30.97
C LEU A 168 -9.04 1.48 -30.07
N PRO A 169 -10.13 0.69 -29.94
CA PRO A 169 -11.11 0.87 -28.88
C PRO A 169 -10.45 0.98 -27.50
N ALA A 170 -11.02 1.79 -26.62
CA ALA A 170 -10.42 2.10 -25.31
C ALA A 170 -10.21 0.85 -24.44
N ASP A 171 -11.17 -0.09 -24.47
CA ASP A 171 -11.13 -1.37 -23.76
C ASP A 171 -10.02 -2.30 -24.32
N ALA A 172 -9.91 -2.40 -25.64
CA ALA A 172 -8.86 -3.17 -26.31
C ALA A 172 -7.47 -2.60 -26.01
N LYS A 173 -7.31 -1.28 -26.06
CA LYS A 173 -6.08 -0.58 -25.73
C LYS A 173 -5.69 -0.81 -24.26
N ALA A 174 -6.66 -0.70 -23.35
CA ALA A 174 -6.43 -0.92 -21.93
C ALA A 174 -5.99 -2.36 -21.62
N ASN A 175 -6.60 -3.36 -22.27
CA ASN A 175 -6.21 -4.77 -22.11
C ASN A 175 -4.76 -5.02 -22.54
N LEU A 176 -4.35 -4.44 -23.68
CA LEU A 176 -2.98 -4.56 -24.17
C LEU A 176 -1.98 -3.85 -23.27
N GLN A 177 -2.30 -2.62 -22.82
CA GLN A 177 -1.45 -1.88 -21.88
C GLN A 177 -1.27 -2.66 -20.56
N SER A 178 -2.33 -3.26 -20.02
CA SER A 178 -2.24 -4.12 -18.82
C SER A 178 -1.27 -5.30 -19.02
N ARG A 179 -1.32 -5.99 -20.16
CA ARG A 179 -0.40 -7.09 -20.49
C ARG A 179 1.05 -6.61 -20.72
N ILE A 180 1.22 -5.41 -21.27
CA ILE A 180 2.52 -4.74 -21.41
C ILE A 180 3.17 -4.56 -20.05
N LEU A 181 2.42 -4.07 -19.07
CA LEU A 181 2.93 -3.82 -17.72
C LEU A 181 3.28 -5.12 -16.98
N GLN A 182 2.47 -6.18 -17.13
CA GLN A 182 2.80 -7.50 -16.58
C GLN A 182 4.13 -8.03 -17.11
N TYR A 183 4.46 -7.73 -18.36
CA TYR A 183 5.74 -8.09 -18.95
C TYR A 183 6.87 -7.17 -18.47
N GLU A 184 6.61 -5.86 -18.30
CA GLU A 184 7.57 -4.94 -17.68
C GLU A 184 8.01 -5.45 -16.30
N ASP A 185 7.07 -5.93 -15.48
CA ASP A 185 7.37 -6.52 -14.18
C ASP A 185 8.31 -7.73 -14.26
N TYR A 186 8.16 -8.57 -15.30
CA TYR A 186 9.09 -9.68 -15.52
C TYR A 186 10.51 -9.16 -15.85
N LEU A 187 10.62 -8.11 -16.65
CA LEU A 187 11.93 -7.53 -16.99
C LEU A 187 12.59 -6.83 -15.79
N ILE A 188 11.80 -6.18 -14.95
CA ILE A 188 12.29 -5.56 -13.72
C ILE A 188 12.84 -6.65 -12.79
N ASP A 189 12.16 -7.80 -12.68
CA ASP A 189 12.65 -8.95 -11.91
C ASP A 189 14.01 -9.46 -12.44
N CYS A 190 14.16 -9.59 -13.76
CA CYS A 190 15.45 -9.90 -14.38
C CYS A 190 16.50 -8.82 -14.11
N ALA A 191 16.11 -7.54 -14.13
CA ALA A 191 17.00 -6.41 -13.87
C ALA A 191 17.56 -6.44 -12.45
N VAL A 192 16.71 -6.77 -11.47
CA VAL A 192 17.12 -6.93 -10.08
C VAL A 192 18.09 -8.11 -9.94
N ARG A 193 17.78 -9.27 -10.53
CA ARG A 193 18.67 -10.46 -10.50
C ARG A 193 20.03 -10.22 -11.14
N LEU A 194 20.10 -9.37 -12.16
CA LEU A 194 21.34 -8.99 -12.85
C LEU A 194 22.03 -7.75 -12.25
N GLU A 195 21.54 -7.26 -11.10
CA GLU A 195 22.10 -6.12 -10.36
C GLU A 195 22.29 -4.86 -11.23
N LEU A 196 21.28 -4.53 -12.04
CA LEU A 196 21.31 -3.30 -12.84
C LEU A 196 21.45 -2.06 -11.95
N THR A 197 22.24 -1.09 -12.41
CA THR A 197 22.47 0.18 -11.71
C THR A 197 21.20 1.04 -11.69
N GLU A 198 21.11 2.01 -10.77
CA GLU A 198 19.97 2.94 -10.72
C GLU A 198 19.70 3.63 -12.06
N LYS A 199 20.76 4.08 -12.74
CA LYS A 199 20.67 4.72 -14.05
C LYS A 199 20.12 3.79 -15.14
N GLU A 200 20.34 2.48 -15.03
CA GLU A 200 19.75 1.52 -15.97
C GLU A 200 18.32 1.15 -15.59
N MET A 201 17.98 1.20 -14.30
CA MET A 201 16.62 1.03 -13.84
C MET A 201 15.71 2.18 -14.28
N GLU A 202 16.26 3.36 -14.57
CA GLU A 202 15.55 4.46 -15.26
C GLU A 202 15.01 4.09 -16.65
N LEU A 203 15.31 2.89 -17.17
CA LEU A 203 14.69 2.32 -18.38
C LEU A 203 13.26 1.80 -18.14
N PHE A 204 12.83 1.63 -16.90
CA PHE A 204 11.47 1.22 -16.56
C PHE A 204 10.64 2.40 -16.04
N ASP A 205 9.33 2.23 -16.01
CA ASP A 205 8.46 3.18 -15.34
C ASP A 205 8.68 3.14 -13.80
N PRO A 206 8.87 4.29 -13.12
CA PRO A 206 9.07 4.31 -11.67
C PRO A 206 7.94 3.65 -10.87
N VAL A 207 6.69 3.74 -11.34
CA VAL A 207 5.55 3.08 -10.68
C VAL A 207 5.67 1.56 -10.81
N SER A 208 6.01 1.06 -12.00
CA SER A 208 6.25 -0.38 -12.24
C SER A 208 7.43 -0.88 -11.40
N ILE A 209 8.51 -0.11 -11.29
CA ILE A 209 9.66 -0.46 -10.43
C ILE A 209 9.19 -0.60 -8.98
N ILE A 210 8.52 0.42 -8.43
CA ILE A 210 8.07 0.39 -7.03
C ILE A 210 7.09 -0.76 -6.79
N HIS A 211 6.15 -1.01 -7.72
CA HIS A 211 5.25 -2.15 -7.65
C HIS A 211 6.01 -3.48 -7.58
N ASN A 212 6.95 -3.69 -8.50
CA ASN A 212 7.72 -4.92 -8.57
C ASN A 212 8.61 -5.13 -7.33
N LEU A 213 9.33 -4.08 -6.91
CA LEU A 213 10.19 -4.17 -5.72
C LEU A 213 9.34 -4.44 -4.48
N GLN A 214 8.24 -3.74 -4.29
CA GLN A 214 7.38 -3.98 -3.13
C GLN A 214 6.79 -5.41 -3.11
N THR A 215 6.42 -5.96 -4.27
CA THR A 215 5.75 -7.26 -4.34
C THR A 215 6.70 -8.45 -4.44
N ARG A 216 7.93 -8.26 -4.93
CA ARG A 216 8.88 -9.36 -5.23
C ARG A 216 10.27 -9.17 -4.63
N HIS A 217 10.72 -7.93 -4.43
CA HIS A 217 12.09 -7.58 -3.98
C HIS A 217 12.10 -6.46 -2.93
N PRO A 218 11.39 -6.62 -1.79
CA PRO A 218 11.15 -5.51 -0.84
C PRO A 218 12.42 -4.98 -0.18
N ASP A 219 13.48 -5.78 -0.16
CA ASP A 219 14.81 -5.41 0.33
C ASP A 219 15.50 -4.34 -0.53
N GLN A 220 15.24 -4.34 -1.83
CA GLN A 220 15.77 -3.36 -2.79
C GLN A 220 15.04 -2.01 -2.74
N LEU A 221 13.90 -1.94 -2.05
CA LEU A 221 13.10 -0.72 -1.94
C LEU A 221 13.78 0.34 -1.07
N ALA A 222 14.47 -0.09 0.00
CA ALA A 222 15.07 0.79 1.00
C ALA A 222 16.26 1.63 0.52
N VAL A 223 16.87 1.23 -0.59
CA VAL A 223 18.07 1.89 -1.12
C VAL A 223 17.73 2.89 -2.24
N ARG A 224 16.49 2.92 -2.71
CA ARG A 224 16.09 3.79 -3.81
C ARG A 224 15.54 5.12 -3.30
N LYS A 225 15.93 6.20 -3.98
CA LYS A 225 15.31 7.51 -3.79
C LYS A 225 14.64 7.93 -5.08
N LEU A 226 13.40 8.39 -4.98
CA LEU A 226 12.77 9.08 -6.08
C LEU A 226 13.31 10.51 -6.16
N PRO A 227 13.55 11.04 -7.37
CA PRO A 227 13.92 12.44 -7.51
C PRO A 227 12.85 13.32 -6.86
N LYS A 228 13.19 14.50 -6.36
CA LYS A 228 12.16 15.44 -5.88
C LYS A 228 11.43 16.03 -7.09
N PRO A 229 10.08 16.11 -7.12
CA PRO A 229 9.39 16.80 -8.21
C PRO A 229 9.75 18.29 -8.19
N GLU A 230 9.76 18.90 -9.38
CA GLU A 230 9.79 20.36 -9.47
C GLU A 230 8.42 20.89 -9.02
N PHE A 231 8.42 21.68 -7.96
CA PHE A 231 7.20 22.25 -7.39
C PHE A 231 6.59 23.26 -8.37
N ARG A 232 5.26 23.19 -8.59
CA ARG A 232 4.54 24.01 -9.57
C ARG A 232 3.46 24.85 -8.89
N PRO A 233 3.72 26.14 -8.60
CA PRO A 233 2.69 27.03 -8.06
C PRO A 233 1.49 27.19 -9.01
N GLY A 234 0.28 27.32 -8.46
CA GLY A 234 -0.95 27.60 -9.20
C GLY A 234 -2.23 27.43 -8.35
N PRO A 235 -3.38 27.98 -8.74
CA PRO A 235 -4.60 27.84 -7.95
C PRO A 235 -5.00 26.36 -7.80
N VAL A 236 -5.57 25.99 -6.67
CA VAL A 236 -6.20 24.67 -6.48
C VAL A 236 -7.64 24.76 -6.98
N ARG A 237 -7.90 24.26 -8.19
CA ARG A 237 -9.23 24.34 -8.83
C ARG A 237 -9.97 23.03 -8.79
N CYS A 238 -9.28 21.91 -8.98
CA CYS A 238 -9.84 20.57 -8.91
C CYS A 238 -8.98 19.69 -8.01
N LEU A 239 -9.51 19.38 -6.82
CA LEU A 239 -8.88 18.53 -5.81
C LEU A 239 -9.46 17.12 -5.87
N ALA A 240 -8.60 16.15 -6.16
CA ALA A 240 -8.90 14.72 -6.04
C ALA A 240 -8.51 14.22 -4.64
N VAL A 241 -9.50 13.78 -3.87
CA VAL A 241 -9.29 13.18 -2.54
C VAL A 241 -9.30 11.66 -2.70
N PHE A 242 -8.22 11.00 -2.32
CA PHE A 242 -8.09 9.55 -2.36
C PHE A 242 -8.36 8.96 -0.98
N CYS A 243 -9.40 8.13 -0.88
CA CYS A 243 -9.77 7.37 0.31
C CYS A 243 -10.50 6.08 -0.10
N SER A 244 -9.97 4.94 0.32
CA SER A 244 -10.35 3.59 -0.09
C SER A 244 -11.82 3.28 0.17
N ALA A 245 -12.36 3.78 1.28
CA ALA A 245 -13.78 3.87 1.58
C ALA A 245 -14.02 4.90 2.71
N LEU A 246 -15.17 5.54 2.76
CA LEU A 246 -15.52 6.46 3.85
C LEU A 246 -16.12 5.73 5.06
N ARG A 247 -15.49 4.65 5.58
CA ARG A 247 -16.11 3.84 6.64
C ARG A 247 -15.13 3.31 7.69
N HIS A 248 -15.65 3.08 8.90
CA HIS A 248 -15.03 2.28 9.98
C HIS A 248 -13.69 2.75 10.57
N GLY A 249 -13.22 3.99 10.34
CA GLY A 249 -11.96 4.46 10.93
C GLY A 249 -11.82 5.99 11.05
N GLY A 250 -10.76 6.40 11.75
CA GLY A 250 -10.50 7.81 12.05
C GLY A 250 -9.99 8.61 10.85
N ALA A 251 -9.22 7.98 9.95
CA ALA A 251 -8.73 8.62 8.73
C ALA A 251 -9.89 8.88 7.75
N GLU A 252 -10.77 7.89 7.60
CA GLU A 252 -11.98 7.94 6.79
C GLU A 252 -12.98 8.96 7.33
N ARG A 253 -13.09 9.08 8.66
CA ARG A 253 -13.87 10.14 9.31
C ARG A 253 -13.27 11.51 9.00
N CYS A 254 -11.95 11.66 9.11
CA CYS A 254 -11.24 12.89 8.77
C CYS A 254 -11.48 13.26 7.28
N ALA A 255 -11.38 12.30 6.36
CA ALA A 255 -11.68 12.51 4.95
C ALA A 255 -13.11 13.03 4.73
N SER A 256 -14.09 12.40 5.37
CA SER A 256 -15.49 12.82 5.33
C SER A 256 -15.70 14.25 5.85
N LEU A 257 -15.05 14.63 6.96
CA LEU A 257 -15.15 15.98 7.53
C LEU A 257 -14.47 17.03 6.66
N LEU A 258 -13.28 16.73 6.12
CA LEU A 258 -12.58 17.63 5.21
C LEU A 258 -13.30 17.78 3.88
N LEU A 259 -13.91 16.73 3.34
CA LEU A 259 -14.75 16.81 2.14
C LEU A 259 -15.94 17.76 2.36
N GLN A 260 -16.61 17.66 3.51
CA GLN A 260 -17.70 18.58 3.87
C GLN A 260 -17.20 20.03 3.88
N HIS A 261 -16.10 20.31 4.60
CA HIS A 261 -15.56 21.65 4.68
C HIS A 261 -15.09 22.19 3.31
N PHE A 262 -14.34 21.39 2.56
CA PHE A 262 -13.84 21.82 1.24
C PHE A 262 -14.97 22.05 0.24
N SER A 263 -16.11 21.37 0.39
CA SER A 263 -17.27 21.57 -0.50
C SER A 263 -17.92 22.95 -0.37
N GLU A 264 -17.64 23.66 0.74
CA GLU A 264 -18.09 25.03 1.00
C GLU A 264 -17.15 26.08 0.38
N LEU A 265 -15.93 25.68 -0.05
CA LEU A 265 -14.96 26.59 -0.64
C LEU A 265 -15.37 26.96 -2.08
N SER A 266 -15.61 28.25 -2.29
CA SER A 266 -16.03 28.79 -3.59
C SER A 266 -14.96 28.57 -4.66
N GLY A 267 -15.35 28.00 -5.79
CA GLY A 267 -14.48 27.77 -6.95
C GLY A 267 -13.63 26.49 -6.89
N LEU A 268 -13.76 25.68 -5.84
CA LEU A 268 -13.11 24.38 -5.71
C LEU A 268 -14.02 23.25 -6.20
N LYS A 269 -13.59 22.53 -7.24
CA LYS A 269 -14.20 21.26 -7.65
C LYS A 269 -13.59 20.12 -6.85
N LEU A 270 -14.43 19.27 -6.26
CA LEU A 270 -14.01 18.10 -5.49
C LEU A 270 -14.36 16.80 -6.20
N CYS A 271 -13.42 15.86 -6.20
CA CYS A 271 -13.64 14.49 -6.64
C CYS A 271 -13.13 13.52 -5.56
N LEU A 272 -13.96 12.54 -5.16
CA LEU A 272 -13.56 11.45 -4.29
C LEU A 272 -13.17 10.23 -5.13
N PHE A 273 -11.91 9.79 -5.01
CA PHE A 273 -11.39 8.57 -5.62
C PHE A 273 -11.35 7.46 -4.56
N THR A 274 -12.05 6.35 -4.82
CA THR A 274 -12.32 5.31 -3.82
C THR A 274 -12.31 3.90 -4.39
N ASP A 275 -12.10 2.86 -3.56
CA ASP A 275 -11.98 1.46 -3.99
C ASP A 275 -13.34 0.73 -4.03
N SER A 276 -14.39 1.38 -3.53
CA SER A 276 -15.73 0.80 -3.45
C SER A 276 -16.82 1.86 -3.54
N ALA A 277 -17.98 1.47 -4.06
CA ALA A 277 -19.15 2.35 -4.08
C ALA A 277 -19.59 2.69 -2.63
N PRO A 278 -20.20 3.88 -2.44
CA PRO A 278 -20.81 4.24 -1.17
C PRO A 278 -21.79 3.16 -0.68
N ALA A 279 -21.73 2.84 0.60
CA ALA A 279 -22.58 1.84 1.23
C ALA A 279 -23.28 2.39 2.48
N PRO A 280 -24.41 1.78 2.91
CA PRO A 280 -25.01 2.08 4.20
C PRO A 280 -23.99 1.94 5.34
N GLY A 281 -23.91 2.95 6.21
CA GLY A 281 -22.94 3.01 7.30
C GLY A 281 -21.66 3.77 6.99
N ASP A 282 -21.46 4.18 5.73
CA ASP A 282 -20.41 5.13 5.37
C ASP A 282 -20.66 6.49 6.05
N TYR A 283 -19.58 7.19 6.35
CA TYR A 283 -19.63 8.55 6.86
C TYR A 283 -20.19 9.50 5.79
N PRO A 284 -20.82 10.62 6.20
CA PRO A 284 -21.42 11.57 5.28
C PRO A 284 -20.44 12.05 4.21
N CYS A 285 -20.94 12.17 3.00
CA CYS A 285 -20.20 12.67 1.84
C CYS A 285 -21.09 13.71 1.15
N PRO A 286 -20.58 14.92 0.81
CA PRO A 286 -21.42 15.94 0.19
C PRO A 286 -21.99 15.48 -1.15
N GLU A 287 -23.27 15.81 -1.43
CA GLU A 287 -23.96 15.35 -2.63
C GLU A 287 -23.40 15.94 -3.93
N ASN A 288 -22.70 17.06 -3.84
CA ASN A 288 -22.17 17.82 -4.97
C ASN A 288 -20.76 17.41 -5.42
N ILE A 289 -20.20 16.30 -4.90
CA ILE A 289 -18.88 15.81 -5.31
C ILE A 289 -18.97 14.67 -6.30
N ASP A 290 -18.02 14.62 -7.23
CA ASP A 290 -17.87 13.50 -8.16
C ASP A 290 -17.23 12.30 -7.44
N ILE A 291 -17.91 11.15 -7.39
CA ILE A 291 -17.33 9.91 -6.84
C ILE A 291 -16.80 9.04 -8.00
N VAL A 292 -15.51 8.69 -7.93
CA VAL A 292 -14.80 7.88 -8.91
C VAL A 292 -14.36 6.57 -8.24
N ILE A 293 -14.83 5.44 -8.79
CA ILE A 293 -14.47 4.11 -8.28
C ILE A 293 -13.25 3.60 -9.05
N LEU A 294 -12.17 3.31 -8.32
CA LEU A 294 -10.92 2.82 -8.87
C LEU A 294 -10.90 1.28 -8.96
N PRO A 295 -10.28 0.70 -10.01
CA PRO A 295 -10.01 -0.73 -10.07
C PRO A 295 -9.16 -1.19 -8.88
N ARG A 296 -9.40 -2.40 -8.38
CA ARG A 296 -8.57 -3.02 -7.34
C ARG A 296 -7.29 -3.63 -7.90
N ASP A 297 -7.35 -4.15 -9.12
CA ASP A 297 -6.20 -4.70 -9.83
C ASP A 297 -5.21 -3.59 -10.21
N PHE A 298 -3.92 -3.80 -9.91
CA PHE A 298 -2.86 -2.83 -10.15
C PHE A 298 -2.77 -2.42 -11.62
N TYR A 299 -2.79 -3.38 -12.55
CA TYR A 299 -2.60 -3.08 -13.96
C TYR A 299 -3.78 -2.31 -14.54
N ALA A 300 -5.01 -2.70 -14.19
CA ALA A 300 -6.19 -1.94 -14.56
C ALA A 300 -6.17 -0.52 -13.98
N ARG A 301 -5.78 -0.37 -12.70
CA ARG A 301 -5.65 0.92 -12.02
C ARG A 301 -4.59 1.81 -12.69
N TYR A 302 -3.42 1.28 -12.98
CA TYR A 302 -2.33 2.00 -13.64
C TYR A 302 -2.74 2.55 -15.01
N VAL A 303 -3.54 1.80 -15.76
CA VAL A 303 -4.06 2.23 -17.07
C VAL A 303 -5.17 3.28 -16.94
N GLN A 304 -6.12 3.08 -16.01
CA GLN A 304 -7.31 3.93 -15.92
C GLN A 304 -7.07 5.24 -15.17
N LEU A 305 -6.28 5.22 -14.09
CA LEU A 305 -6.10 6.41 -13.24
C LEU A 305 -5.61 7.64 -14.02
N PRO A 306 -4.63 7.56 -14.93
CA PRO A 306 -4.20 8.72 -15.71
C PRO A 306 -5.31 9.33 -16.58
N ILE A 307 -6.21 8.49 -17.09
CA ILE A 307 -7.35 8.91 -17.92
C ILE A 307 -8.35 9.65 -17.03
N LEU A 308 -8.72 9.04 -15.90
CA LEU A 308 -9.67 9.61 -14.94
C LEU A 308 -9.19 10.96 -14.38
N LEU A 309 -7.91 11.08 -14.01
CA LEU A 309 -7.34 12.34 -13.51
C LEU A 309 -7.40 13.45 -14.57
N LYS A 310 -7.16 13.13 -15.84
CA LYS A 310 -7.26 14.09 -16.95
C LYS A 310 -8.71 14.48 -17.25
N GLU A 311 -9.62 13.51 -17.29
CA GLU A 311 -11.06 13.75 -17.51
C GLU A 311 -11.66 14.65 -16.43
N LYS A 312 -11.23 14.47 -15.18
CA LYS A 312 -11.69 15.30 -14.07
C LYS A 312 -11.06 16.69 -14.03
N LEU A 313 -10.01 16.92 -14.83
CA LEU A 313 -9.17 18.13 -14.84
C LEU A 313 -8.46 18.35 -13.50
N THR A 314 -8.01 17.26 -12.87
CA THR A 314 -7.36 17.29 -11.55
C THR A 314 -6.03 18.04 -11.61
N ASP A 315 -5.83 19.00 -10.70
CA ASP A 315 -4.57 19.75 -10.56
C ASP A 315 -3.85 19.47 -9.22
N THR A 316 -4.57 18.90 -8.25
CA THR A 316 -4.04 18.56 -6.93
C THR A 316 -4.67 17.25 -6.44
N CYS A 317 -3.87 16.36 -5.88
CA CYS A 317 -4.31 15.12 -5.24
C CYS A 317 -3.96 15.14 -3.74
N LEU A 318 -4.92 14.76 -2.90
CA LEU A 318 -4.77 14.56 -1.45
C LEU A 318 -5.01 13.09 -1.10
N PHE A 319 -4.03 12.45 -0.47
CA PHE A 319 -4.05 11.01 -0.17
C PHE A 319 -4.18 10.74 1.33
N PHE A 320 -5.27 10.09 1.77
CA PHE A 320 -5.51 9.72 3.17
C PHE A 320 -4.88 8.36 3.53
N ASP A 321 -4.99 7.35 2.65
CA ASP A 321 -4.56 5.98 2.99
C ASP A 321 -3.13 5.67 2.54
N HIS A 322 -2.20 6.51 2.96
CA HIS A 322 -0.76 6.39 2.73
C HIS A 322 -0.12 5.06 3.16
N PHE A 323 -0.82 4.13 3.83
CA PHE A 323 -0.31 2.78 4.12
C PHE A 323 -0.72 1.72 3.10
N LEU A 324 -1.74 1.99 2.29
CA LEU A 324 -2.25 1.01 1.34
C LEU A 324 -1.34 1.00 0.11
N THR A 325 -0.92 -0.20 -0.29
CA THR A 325 -0.01 -0.43 -1.41
C THR A 325 -0.43 0.30 -2.70
N ASN A 326 -1.73 0.27 -3.01
CA ASN A 326 -2.26 0.93 -4.20
C ASN A 326 -2.11 2.46 -4.18
N PHE A 327 -2.07 3.09 -3.00
CA PHE A 327 -1.99 4.54 -2.87
C PHE A 327 -0.64 5.09 -3.30
N TYR A 328 0.43 4.35 -3.02
CA TYR A 328 1.76 4.74 -3.48
C TYR A 328 1.81 4.78 -5.02
N TYR A 329 1.12 3.87 -5.69
CA TYR A 329 1.02 3.86 -7.15
C TYR A 329 0.21 5.04 -7.67
N ASP A 330 -0.90 5.36 -7.00
CA ASP A 330 -1.76 6.48 -7.37
C ASP A 330 -1.04 7.82 -7.25
N LEU A 331 -0.27 7.98 -6.17
CA LEU A 331 0.56 9.15 -5.91
C LEU A 331 1.66 9.32 -6.97
N LEU A 332 2.40 8.25 -7.27
CA LEU A 332 3.44 8.30 -8.30
C LEU A 332 2.86 8.56 -9.70
N THR A 333 1.66 8.04 -9.97
CA THR A 333 0.94 8.27 -11.22
C THR A 333 0.52 9.73 -11.35
N ALA A 334 -0.08 10.32 -10.31
CA ALA A 334 -0.43 11.74 -10.29
C ALA A 334 0.81 12.63 -10.51
N ARG A 335 1.90 12.30 -9.81
CA ARG A 335 3.18 12.98 -9.97
C ARG A 335 3.73 12.90 -11.40
N LYS A 336 3.67 11.74 -12.05
CA LYS A 336 4.10 11.55 -13.45
C LYS A 336 3.34 12.46 -14.42
N LEU A 337 2.08 12.78 -14.09
CA LEU A 337 1.26 13.72 -14.85
C LEU A 337 1.56 15.19 -14.52
N GLY A 338 2.45 15.46 -13.56
CA GLY A 338 2.74 16.79 -13.07
C GLY A 338 1.62 17.40 -12.23
N ILE A 339 0.76 16.55 -11.66
CA ILE A 339 -0.30 16.93 -10.71
C ILE A 339 0.35 17.03 -9.33
N ARG A 340 -0.03 18.05 -8.55
CA ARG A 340 0.51 18.26 -7.20
C ARG A 340 0.00 17.19 -6.26
N THR A 341 0.84 16.73 -5.35
CA THR A 341 0.58 15.60 -4.47
C THR A 341 0.78 15.96 -3.01
N ILE A 342 -0.25 15.72 -2.20
CA ILE A 342 -0.25 15.88 -0.75
C ILE A 342 -0.51 14.51 -0.11
N ALA A 343 0.44 13.98 0.63
CA ALA A 343 0.25 12.76 1.42
C ALA A 343 -0.11 13.11 2.86
N MET A 344 -1.25 12.63 3.35
CA MET A 344 -1.68 12.86 4.74
C MET A 344 -1.40 11.62 5.59
N GLU A 345 -0.40 11.72 6.47
CA GLU A 345 -0.05 10.68 7.43
C GLU A 345 -1.05 10.70 8.61
N HIS A 346 -1.84 9.63 8.72
CA HIS A 346 -2.84 9.42 9.78
C HIS A 346 -2.38 8.57 10.96
N ASN A 347 -1.17 8.01 10.90
CA ASN A 347 -0.54 7.36 12.05
C ASN A 347 0.78 8.05 12.40
N THR A 348 1.44 7.58 13.45
CA THR A 348 2.84 7.96 13.71
C THR A 348 3.77 7.28 12.71
N PHE A 349 4.91 7.91 12.41
CA PHE A 349 6.02 7.29 11.68
C PHE A 349 6.40 5.89 12.21
N ALA A 350 6.24 5.63 13.52
CA ALA A 350 6.61 4.34 14.13
C ALA A 350 5.54 3.25 13.89
N PHE A 351 4.37 3.58 13.35
CA PHE A 351 3.24 2.66 13.22
C PHE A 351 3.56 1.34 12.52
N PRO A 352 4.34 1.27 11.42
CA PRO A 352 4.64 0.00 10.78
C PRO A 352 5.45 -0.98 11.65
N LEU A 353 6.17 -0.45 12.66
CA LEU A 353 6.77 -1.31 13.68
C LEU A 353 5.67 -1.98 14.50
N PHE A 354 4.60 -1.27 14.90
CA PHE A 354 3.52 -1.89 15.67
C PHE A 354 2.67 -2.88 14.85
N SER A 355 2.51 -2.66 13.55
CA SER A 355 1.75 -3.56 12.67
C SER A 355 2.59 -4.70 12.08
N ALA A 356 3.91 -4.70 12.32
CA ALA A 356 4.87 -5.63 11.73
C ALA A 356 4.95 -5.56 10.19
N ASP A 357 4.70 -4.37 9.60
CA ASP A 357 4.80 -4.10 8.16
C ASP A 357 6.06 -3.27 7.87
N LEU A 358 7.22 -3.86 8.18
CA LEU A 358 8.50 -3.17 8.23
C LEU A 358 8.95 -2.62 6.87
N GLU A 359 8.51 -3.24 5.78
CA GLU A 359 8.70 -2.80 4.41
C GLU A 359 8.10 -1.40 4.14
N LEU A 360 7.10 -0.98 4.92
CA LEU A 360 6.48 0.33 4.78
C LEU A 360 7.36 1.48 5.30
N LEU A 361 8.36 1.20 6.15
CA LEU A 361 9.31 2.22 6.61
C LEU A 361 10.14 2.79 5.44
N PRO A 362 10.93 1.98 4.71
CA PRO A 362 11.67 2.46 3.55
C PRO A 362 10.76 2.93 2.41
N LEU A 363 9.60 2.29 2.22
CA LEU A 363 8.66 2.68 1.17
C LEU A 363 8.15 4.11 1.38
N ARG A 364 7.65 4.45 2.59
CA ARG A 364 7.18 5.81 2.90
C ARG A 364 8.29 6.84 2.71
N GLN A 365 9.50 6.56 3.21
CA GLN A 365 10.64 7.46 3.01
C GLN A 365 10.91 7.72 1.52
N THR A 366 10.89 6.67 0.70
CA THR A 366 11.12 6.74 -0.74
C THR A 366 10.02 7.54 -1.45
N ILE A 367 8.75 7.26 -1.15
CA ILE A 367 7.60 7.89 -1.79
C ILE A 367 7.43 9.34 -1.35
N TYR A 368 7.56 9.62 -0.06
CA TYR A 368 7.38 10.97 0.50
C TYR A 368 8.43 11.96 0.02
N THR A 369 9.65 11.50 -0.25
CA THR A 369 10.68 12.33 -0.92
C THR A 369 10.18 12.85 -2.27
N GLY A 370 9.26 12.11 -2.89
CA GLY A 370 8.66 12.44 -4.16
C GLY A 370 7.36 13.24 -4.12
N THR A 371 6.87 13.65 -2.94
CA THR A 371 5.64 14.45 -2.77
C THR A 371 5.93 15.94 -2.73
N ASP A 372 4.92 16.76 -3.04
CA ASP A 372 5.02 18.21 -2.83
C ASP A 372 4.90 18.56 -1.34
N LEU A 373 4.03 17.85 -0.62
CA LEU A 373 3.78 18.04 0.80
C LEU A 373 3.39 16.73 1.47
N VAL A 374 3.94 16.49 2.66
CA VAL A 374 3.39 15.55 3.64
C VAL A 374 2.70 16.35 4.73
N THR A 375 1.48 15.97 5.11
CA THR A 375 0.86 16.49 6.33
C THR A 375 0.87 15.40 7.39
N CYS A 376 1.19 15.74 8.64
CA CYS A 376 1.33 14.78 9.73
C CYS A 376 0.66 15.27 11.01
N LEU A 377 0.30 14.34 11.89
CA LEU A 377 -0.57 14.61 13.03
C LEU A 377 0.14 15.05 14.31
N SER A 378 1.48 15.16 14.28
CA SER A 378 2.28 15.54 15.44
C SER A 378 3.46 16.43 15.02
N ARG A 379 3.94 17.24 15.96
CA ARG A 379 5.18 18.03 15.80
C ARG A 379 6.42 17.15 15.76
N SER A 380 6.40 15.98 16.40
CA SER A 380 7.50 15.01 16.30
C SER A 380 7.67 14.48 14.89
N ASP A 381 6.57 14.15 14.22
CA ASP A 381 6.59 13.59 12.87
C ASP A 381 6.91 14.69 11.85
N GLU A 382 6.41 15.91 12.08
CA GLU A 382 6.78 17.09 11.31
C GLU A 382 8.31 17.28 11.34
N TYR A 383 8.90 17.26 12.53
CA TYR A 383 10.34 17.38 12.70
C TYR A 383 11.11 16.22 12.02
N LEU A 384 10.65 14.97 12.21
CA LEU A 384 11.28 13.77 11.65
C LEU A 384 11.36 13.79 10.12
N TRP A 385 10.27 14.15 9.47
CA TRP A 385 10.21 14.13 8.01
C TRP A 385 11.04 15.27 7.42
N ASN A 386 10.99 16.47 8.02
CA ASN A 386 11.80 17.61 7.54
C ASN A 386 13.31 17.36 7.68
N SER A 387 13.76 16.71 8.75
CA SER A 387 15.18 16.34 8.90
C SER A 387 15.65 15.26 7.91
N GLN A 388 14.72 14.58 7.24
CA GLN A 388 14.99 13.67 6.11
C GLN A 388 14.91 14.37 4.75
N GLY A 389 14.66 15.69 4.71
CA GLY A 389 14.49 16.47 3.48
C GLY A 389 13.09 16.38 2.86
N ILE A 390 12.13 15.76 3.55
CA ILE A 390 10.73 15.66 3.16
C ILE A 390 9.98 16.87 3.70
N LYS A 391 9.29 17.62 2.84
CA LYS A 391 8.52 18.79 3.26
C LYS A 391 7.26 18.30 4.00
N ALA A 392 7.31 18.30 5.33
CA ALA A 392 6.19 17.87 6.16
C ALA A 392 5.62 19.00 7.01
N ARG A 393 4.31 19.04 7.23
CA ARG A 393 3.64 20.04 8.08
C ARG A 393 2.65 19.42 9.04
N TYR A 394 2.67 19.90 10.27
CA TYR A 394 1.67 19.55 11.27
C TYR A 394 0.28 19.95 10.77
N MET A 395 -0.65 19.01 10.78
CA MET A 395 -2.03 19.19 10.36
C MET A 395 -2.91 18.30 11.25
N PRO A 396 -3.52 18.86 12.31
CA PRO A 396 -4.42 18.08 13.15
C PRO A 396 -5.68 17.66 12.38
N ASN A 397 -6.34 16.59 12.83
CA ASN A 397 -7.64 16.21 12.27
C ASN A 397 -8.73 17.18 12.75
N PRO A 398 -9.75 17.45 11.91
CA PRO A 398 -10.97 18.12 12.36
C PRO A 398 -11.70 17.26 13.39
N LEU A 399 -12.44 17.89 14.29
CA LEU A 399 -13.21 17.27 15.35
C LEU A 399 -14.49 16.63 14.81
N THR A 400 -14.89 15.49 15.40
CA THR A 400 -16.15 14.83 15.06
C THR A 400 -17.38 15.64 15.46
N PHE A 401 -17.28 16.39 16.57
CA PHE A 401 -18.37 17.19 17.10
C PHE A 401 -18.03 18.67 17.00
N ASP A 402 -18.96 19.45 16.47
CA ASP A 402 -18.86 20.90 16.45
C ASP A 402 -18.71 21.45 17.88
N THR A 403 -17.60 22.13 18.12
CA THR A 403 -17.26 22.72 19.41
C THR A 403 -17.76 24.15 19.58
N SER A 404 -18.22 24.80 18.52
CA SER A 404 -18.84 26.12 18.60
C SER A 404 -20.22 26.06 19.26
N ALA A 405 -20.94 24.95 19.06
CA ALA A 405 -22.24 24.64 19.66
C ALA A 405 -22.13 23.66 20.86
N ARG A 406 -20.99 23.68 21.56
CA ARG A 406 -20.70 22.68 22.58
C ARG A 406 -21.66 22.78 23.77
N PRO A 407 -22.16 21.64 24.30
CA PRO A 407 -22.94 21.67 25.52
C PRO A 407 -22.11 22.19 26.71
N PRO A 408 -22.74 22.86 27.68
CA PRO A 408 -22.07 23.22 28.92
C PRO A 408 -21.52 21.97 29.60
N PHE A 409 -20.38 22.12 30.28
CA PHE A 409 -19.81 21.04 31.07
C PHE A 409 -20.87 20.50 32.04
N THR A 410 -21.02 19.17 32.07
CA THR A 410 -21.96 18.47 32.92
C THR A 410 -21.19 17.54 33.84
N GLU A 411 -21.39 17.69 35.14
CA GLU A 411 -20.78 16.81 36.13
C GLU A 411 -21.29 15.37 35.98
N ARG A 412 -20.37 14.44 36.18
CA ARG A 412 -20.56 13.01 36.07
C ARG A 412 -20.80 12.41 37.45
N LYS A 413 -21.74 11.48 37.51
CA LYS A 413 -22.13 10.75 38.73
C LYS A 413 -22.33 9.25 38.52
N THR A 414 -22.28 8.78 37.27
CA THR A 414 -22.38 7.35 36.95
C THR A 414 -21.01 6.68 37.10
N LYS A 415 -20.97 5.36 37.18
CA LYS A 415 -19.70 4.59 37.16
C LYS A 415 -19.49 3.87 35.83
N ASN A 416 -20.14 4.35 34.77
CA ASN A 416 -20.03 3.72 33.47
C ASN A 416 -18.72 4.15 32.79
N LEU A 417 -18.05 3.18 32.18
CA LEU A 417 -16.86 3.32 31.38
C LEU A 417 -17.25 3.23 29.90
N ILE A 418 -16.48 3.88 29.03
CA ILE A 418 -16.64 3.76 27.58
C ILE A 418 -15.31 3.46 26.92
N PHE A 419 -15.33 2.55 25.95
CA PHE A 419 -14.25 2.23 25.05
C PHE A 419 -14.76 2.39 23.62
N ILE A 420 -14.09 3.22 22.83
CA ILE A 420 -14.48 3.51 21.44
C ILE A 420 -13.27 3.21 20.56
N ALA A 421 -13.36 2.16 19.74
CA ALA A 421 -12.34 1.82 18.76
C ALA A 421 -12.84 0.75 17.78
N ARG A 422 -12.12 0.57 16.66
CA ARG A 422 -12.16 -0.73 15.96
C ARG A 422 -11.72 -1.82 16.95
N MET A 423 -12.43 -2.95 17.00
CA MET A 423 -12.15 -4.02 17.95
C MET A 423 -11.00 -4.91 17.44
N THR A 424 -9.79 -4.36 17.48
CA THR A 424 -8.57 -5.07 17.09
C THR A 424 -7.61 -5.19 18.28
N ARG A 425 -6.69 -6.17 18.22
CA ARG A 425 -5.70 -6.39 19.29
C ARG A 425 -4.88 -5.13 19.62
N GLY A 426 -4.50 -4.36 18.61
CA GLY A 426 -3.71 -3.13 18.78
C GLY A 426 -4.44 -2.00 19.52
N LYS A 427 -5.78 -2.04 19.60
CA LYS A 427 -6.61 -1.09 20.34
C LYS A 427 -6.82 -1.47 21.80
N GLY A 428 -6.28 -2.60 22.25
CA GLY A 428 -6.29 -3.00 23.66
C GLY A 428 -7.64 -3.49 24.16
N VAL A 429 -8.47 -4.10 23.30
CA VAL A 429 -9.78 -4.68 23.67
C VAL A 429 -9.66 -5.64 24.85
N SER A 430 -8.69 -6.57 24.81
CA SER A 430 -8.44 -7.53 25.88
C SER A 430 -8.03 -6.86 27.19
N ASP A 431 -7.28 -5.76 27.12
CA ASP A 431 -6.83 -5.03 28.30
C ASP A 431 -7.97 -4.20 28.91
N ALA A 432 -8.86 -3.63 28.10
CA ALA A 432 -10.08 -2.99 28.59
C ALA A 432 -10.96 -3.98 29.37
N LEU A 433 -11.07 -5.23 28.91
CA LEU A 433 -11.81 -6.29 29.60
C LEU A 433 -11.16 -6.67 30.94
N LYS A 434 -9.84 -6.86 30.96
CA LYS A 434 -9.09 -7.12 32.20
C LYS A 434 -9.18 -5.94 33.19
N THR A 435 -9.17 -4.72 32.68
CA THR A 435 -9.36 -3.51 33.49
C THR A 435 -10.75 -3.51 34.14
N VAL A 436 -11.84 -3.72 33.38
CA VAL A 436 -13.18 -3.71 33.98
C VAL A 436 -13.40 -4.89 34.94
N GLU A 437 -12.82 -6.06 34.65
CA GLU A 437 -12.84 -7.20 35.56
C GLU A 437 -12.28 -6.84 36.94
N LYS A 438 -11.13 -6.17 36.97
CA LYS A 438 -10.48 -5.73 38.21
C LYS A 438 -11.21 -4.58 38.89
N VAL A 439 -11.69 -3.60 38.12
CA VAL A 439 -12.49 -2.48 38.66
C VAL A 439 -13.77 -2.99 39.34
N ARG A 440 -14.39 -4.04 38.80
CA ARG A 440 -15.60 -4.65 39.34
C ARG A 440 -15.42 -5.20 40.76
N GLU A 441 -14.21 -5.59 41.15
CA GLU A 441 -13.93 -6.04 42.52
C GLU A 441 -14.23 -4.95 43.56
N ARG A 442 -14.04 -3.67 43.20
CA ARG A 442 -14.33 -2.51 44.05
C ARG A 442 -15.64 -1.81 43.70
N HIS A 443 -16.08 -1.90 42.44
CA HIS A 443 -17.31 -1.29 41.93
C HIS A 443 -18.14 -2.33 41.16
N PRO A 444 -18.87 -3.22 41.86
CA PRO A 444 -19.61 -4.32 41.23
C PRO A 444 -20.67 -3.89 40.20
N GLU A 445 -21.14 -2.64 40.29
CA GLU A 445 -22.12 -2.03 39.40
C GLU A 445 -21.54 -1.42 38.12
N VAL A 446 -20.20 -1.42 37.97
CA VAL A 446 -19.51 -0.85 36.81
C VAL A 446 -20.01 -1.49 35.50
N LYS A 447 -20.23 -0.64 34.49
CA LYS A 447 -20.51 -1.07 33.13
C LYS A 447 -19.49 -0.48 32.16
N LEU A 448 -19.04 -1.27 31.20
CA LEU A 448 -18.19 -0.88 30.10
C LEU A 448 -18.99 -0.96 28.80
N PHE A 449 -19.22 0.19 28.16
CA PHE A 449 -19.76 0.26 26.81
C PHE A 449 -18.62 0.17 25.80
N MET A 450 -18.61 -0.88 24.98
CA MET A 450 -17.62 -1.08 23.93
C MET A 450 -18.25 -0.79 22.56
N LEU A 451 -17.79 0.29 21.93
CA LEU A 451 -18.31 0.82 20.67
C LEU A 451 -17.32 0.56 19.53
N GLY A 452 -17.81 -0.09 18.48
CA GLY A 452 -17.06 -0.46 17.29
C GLY A 452 -17.23 -1.93 16.90
N SER A 453 -16.79 -2.28 15.69
CA SER A 453 -16.91 -3.64 15.14
C SER A 453 -15.60 -4.41 15.25
N PHE A 454 -15.72 -5.73 15.38
CA PHE A 454 -14.62 -6.66 15.13
C PHE A 454 -14.35 -6.77 13.64
N THR A 455 -13.07 -6.83 13.29
CA THR A 455 -12.61 -7.08 11.92
C THR A 455 -12.04 -8.49 11.74
N ASP A 456 -11.81 -9.18 12.85
CA ASP A 456 -11.26 -10.53 12.93
C ASP A 456 -12.25 -11.42 13.70
N PRO A 457 -12.93 -12.37 13.02
CA PRO A 457 -13.90 -13.27 13.65
C PRO A 457 -13.30 -14.19 14.72
N ASP A 458 -12.03 -14.56 14.62
CA ASP A 458 -11.37 -15.39 15.63
C ASP A 458 -11.09 -14.58 16.89
N PHE A 459 -10.67 -13.34 16.74
CA PHE A 459 -10.50 -12.43 17.87
C PHE A 459 -11.83 -12.05 18.52
N GLU A 460 -12.91 -11.90 17.74
CA GLU A 460 -14.26 -11.71 18.26
C GLU A 460 -14.67 -12.88 19.16
N ARG A 461 -14.51 -14.12 18.67
CA ARG A 461 -14.80 -15.33 19.44
C ARG A 461 -13.98 -15.40 20.73
N GLU A 462 -12.65 -15.20 20.64
CA GLU A 462 -11.76 -15.16 21.82
C GLU A 462 -12.24 -14.12 22.86
N THR A 463 -12.66 -12.94 22.39
CA THR A 463 -13.12 -11.85 23.25
C THR A 463 -14.44 -12.19 23.94
N LEU A 464 -15.39 -12.78 23.21
CA LEU A 464 -16.68 -13.20 23.77
C LEU A 464 -16.52 -14.37 24.74
N ASP A 465 -15.66 -15.33 24.44
CA ASP A 465 -15.31 -16.44 25.33
C ASP A 465 -14.68 -15.92 26.63
N TYR A 466 -13.79 -14.91 26.56
CA TYR A 466 -13.23 -14.25 27.76
C TYR A 466 -14.35 -13.65 28.62
N VAL A 467 -15.28 -12.92 28.02
CA VAL A 467 -16.41 -12.31 28.74
C VAL A 467 -17.25 -13.36 29.45
N GLN A 468 -17.54 -14.50 28.82
CA GLN A 468 -18.28 -15.60 29.45
C GLN A 468 -17.49 -16.27 30.57
N ASN A 469 -16.23 -16.64 30.31
CA ASN A 469 -15.38 -17.35 31.27
C ASN A 469 -15.12 -16.53 32.54
N HIS A 470 -15.06 -15.20 32.42
CA HIS A 470 -14.85 -14.26 33.52
C HIS A 470 -16.15 -13.65 34.08
N ARG A 471 -17.30 -14.14 33.60
CA ARG A 471 -18.66 -13.73 34.02
C ARG A 471 -18.90 -12.23 33.90
N LEU A 472 -18.46 -11.61 32.82
CA LEU A 472 -18.50 -10.16 32.56
C LEU A 472 -19.75 -9.71 31.79
N GLU A 473 -20.70 -10.61 31.51
CA GLU A 473 -21.88 -10.34 30.66
C GLU A 473 -22.77 -9.22 31.18
N ASN A 474 -22.83 -9.05 32.51
CA ASN A 474 -23.58 -7.95 33.15
C ASN A 474 -22.79 -6.63 33.21
N SER A 475 -21.47 -6.68 33.00
CA SER A 475 -20.56 -5.53 33.09
C SER A 475 -20.12 -5.02 31.72
N VAL A 476 -20.23 -5.80 30.64
CA VAL A 476 -19.75 -5.40 29.31
C VAL A 476 -20.89 -5.39 28.32
N VAL A 477 -21.02 -4.27 27.59
CA VAL A 477 -22.01 -4.10 26.53
C VAL A 477 -21.31 -3.83 25.22
N PHE A 478 -21.31 -4.81 24.32
CA PHE A 478 -20.89 -4.62 22.94
C PHE A 478 -22.04 -4.02 22.13
N THR A 479 -21.78 -2.88 21.49
CA THR A 479 -22.80 -2.18 20.70
C THR A 479 -22.65 -2.43 19.19
N GLY A 480 -21.54 -3.03 18.78
CA GLY A 480 -21.11 -3.03 17.38
C GLY A 480 -20.73 -1.63 16.92
N PHE A 481 -20.65 -1.42 15.61
CA PHE A 481 -20.55 -0.08 15.06
C PHE A 481 -21.84 0.71 15.32
N THR A 482 -21.70 1.94 15.83
CA THR A 482 -22.80 2.87 16.06
C THR A 482 -22.42 4.26 15.57
N SER A 483 -23.35 4.94 14.89
CA SER A 483 -23.23 6.36 14.57
C SER A 483 -23.62 7.26 15.74
N ASP A 484 -24.39 6.75 16.72
CA ASP A 484 -24.81 7.47 17.92
C ASP A 484 -23.80 7.31 19.07
N VAL A 485 -22.55 7.73 18.83
CA VAL A 485 -21.48 7.70 19.84
C VAL A 485 -21.80 8.64 21.01
N LYS A 486 -22.42 9.79 20.71
CA LYS A 486 -22.83 10.82 21.67
C LYS A 486 -23.65 10.23 22.83
N LYS A 487 -24.66 9.41 22.53
CA LYS A 487 -25.51 8.77 23.55
C LYS A 487 -24.69 8.03 24.60
N TYR A 488 -23.74 7.21 24.18
CA TYR A 488 -22.93 6.41 25.10
C TYR A 488 -21.91 7.25 25.86
N ILE A 489 -21.32 8.27 25.21
CA ILE A 489 -20.47 9.24 25.91
C ILE A 489 -21.25 9.93 27.03
N CYS A 490 -22.50 10.35 26.78
CA CYS A 490 -23.34 10.98 27.79
C CYS A 490 -23.68 10.06 28.97
N LEU A 491 -23.72 8.74 28.77
CA LEU A 491 -23.99 7.75 29.82
C LEU A 491 -22.76 7.40 30.66
N SER A 492 -21.56 7.75 30.19
CA SER A 492 -20.28 7.35 30.78
C SER A 492 -19.58 8.48 31.54
N SER A 493 -18.65 8.09 32.41
CA SER A 493 -17.86 8.97 33.27
C SER A 493 -16.37 8.91 32.99
N ILE A 494 -15.86 7.82 32.41
CA ILE A 494 -14.45 7.64 32.09
C ILE A 494 -14.33 6.98 30.71
N HIS A 495 -13.48 7.53 29.86
CA HIS A 495 -13.08 6.91 28.60
C HIS A 495 -11.80 6.08 28.79
N LEU A 496 -11.80 4.83 28.32
CA LEU A 496 -10.64 3.93 28.33
C LEU A 496 -9.98 3.89 26.96
N MET A 497 -8.66 4.12 26.92
CA MET A 497 -7.87 4.07 25.69
C MET A 497 -6.57 3.26 25.89
N PRO A 498 -6.64 1.93 26.08
CA PRO A 498 -5.48 1.03 26.19
C PRO A 498 -4.80 0.74 24.83
N SER A 499 -4.77 1.72 23.93
CA SER A 499 -4.18 1.57 22.60
C SER A 499 -2.65 1.49 22.68
N ALA A 500 -2.05 0.57 21.93
CA ALA A 500 -0.59 0.43 21.86
C ALA A 500 0.08 1.60 21.13
N VAL A 501 -0.59 2.13 20.12
CA VAL A 501 -0.15 3.22 19.26
C VAL A 501 -1.36 3.99 18.73
N GLU A 502 -1.22 5.30 18.56
CA GLU A 502 -2.22 6.18 17.93
C GLU A 502 -1.50 7.21 17.06
N GLY A 503 -2.18 7.73 16.02
CA GLY A 503 -1.72 8.95 15.32
C GLY A 503 -2.35 10.18 15.96
N TYR A 504 -3.66 10.31 15.75
CA TYR A 504 -4.51 11.34 16.36
C TYR A 504 -5.84 10.69 16.74
N PRO A 505 -6.01 10.28 18.01
CA PRO A 505 -7.17 9.50 18.41
C PRO A 505 -8.42 10.38 18.40
N MET A 506 -9.22 10.26 17.34
CA MET A 506 -10.51 10.95 17.21
C MET A 506 -11.42 10.69 18.42
N THR A 507 -11.39 9.48 18.97
CA THR A 507 -12.20 9.06 20.12
C THR A 507 -11.81 9.76 21.42
N LEU A 508 -10.53 10.13 21.57
CA LEU A 508 -10.06 10.97 22.66
C LEU A 508 -10.69 12.36 22.56
N MET A 509 -10.75 12.94 21.36
CA MET A 509 -11.35 14.26 21.13
C MET A 509 -12.86 14.24 21.29
N GLU A 510 -13.52 13.15 20.86
CA GLU A 510 -14.94 12.89 21.08
C GLU A 510 -15.28 12.83 22.58
N ALA A 511 -14.50 12.09 23.38
CA ALA A 511 -14.69 12.01 24.83
C ALA A 511 -14.49 13.39 25.49
N LYS A 512 -13.42 14.11 25.12
CA LYS A 512 -13.13 15.46 25.59
C LYS A 512 -14.27 16.44 25.27
N SER A 513 -14.92 16.31 24.11
CA SER A 513 -16.06 17.16 23.69
C SER A 513 -17.20 17.20 24.69
N TYR A 514 -17.38 16.13 25.47
CA TYR A 514 -18.39 16.03 26.52
C TYR A 514 -17.81 16.01 27.93
N GLY A 515 -16.54 16.39 28.09
CA GLY A 515 -15.88 16.48 29.40
C GLY A 515 -15.67 15.13 30.08
N LEU A 516 -15.43 14.05 29.31
CA LEU A 516 -15.00 12.77 29.88
C LEU A 516 -13.48 12.78 30.06
N PRO A 517 -12.96 12.58 31.28
CA PRO A 517 -11.56 12.26 31.46
C PRO A 517 -11.23 10.92 30.80
N THR A 518 -10.00 10.79 30.31
CA THR A 518 -9.52 9.55 29.69
C THR A 518 -8.44 8.90 30.54
N VAL A 519 -8.52 7.58 30.73
CA VAL A 519 -7.40 6.77 31.23
C VAL A 519 -6.83 5.99 30.05
N ALA A 520 -5.56 6.22 29.72
CA ALA A 520 -4.91 5.71 28.53
C ALA A 520 -3.59 5.02 28.83
N TYR A 521 -3.10 4.17 27.93
CA TYR A 521 -1.69 3.81 27.94
C TYR A 521 -0.80 5.00 27.54
N SER A 522 0.46 4.95 27.97
CA SER A 522 1.42 6.02 27.79
C SER A 522 1.75 6.22 26.31
N LEU A 523 1.33 7.36 25.77
CA LEU A 523 1.53 7.78 24.38
C LEU A 523 2.07 9.22 24.42
N PRO A 524 3.32 9.43 24.88
CA PRO A 524 3.83 10.74 25.29
C PRO A 524 3.94 11.78 24.16
N TYR A 525 3.87 11.31 22.91
CA TYR A 525 3.87 12.13 21.70
C TYR A 525 2.47 12.68 21.35
N LEU A 526 1.40 12.19 21.98
CA LEU A 526 0.05 12.72 21.77
C LEU A 526 -0.14 14.00 22.58
N GLU A 527 -0.20 15.13 21.89
CA GLU A 527 -0.35 16.43 22.53
C GLU A 527 -1.65 16.55 23.35
N ALA A 528 -2.79 16.11 22.79
CA ALA A 528 -4.07 16.06 23.50
C ALA A 528 -4.13 15.00 24.62
N GLY A 529 -3.10 14.14 24.71
CA GLY A 529 -2.98 13.06 25.70
C GLY A 529 -2.40 13.49 27.05
N LYS A 530 -2.00 14.75 27.22
CA LYS A 530 -1.39 15.23 28.46
C LYS A 530 -2.38 15.31 29.64
N GLU A 531 -1.85 15.19 30.86
CA GLU A 531 -2.64 15.23 32.10
C GLU A 531 -3.30 16.59 32.36
N GLU A 532 -2.63 17.68 32.00
CA GLU A 532 -3.19 19.04 32.02
C GLU A 532 -4.45 19.17 31.14
N TYR A 533 -4.62 18.27 30.17
CA TYR A 533 -5.79 18.19 29.30
C TYR A 533 -6.77 17.09 29.72
N GLY A 534 -6.71 16.60 30.96
CA GLY A 534 -7.69 15.65 31.51
C GLY A 534 -7.50 14.20 31.08
N THR A 535 -6.26 13.79 30.79
CA THR A 535 -5.90 12.41 30.44
C THR A 535 -4.92 11.83 31.46
N LEU A 536 -5.23 10.70 32.08
CA LEU A 536 -4.30 9.97 32.94
C LEU A 536 -3.62 8.86 32.14
N MET A 537 -2.31 8.99 31.91
CA MET A 537 -1.52 7.94 31.25
C MET A 537 -0.96 6.94 32.27
N VAL A 538 -1.00 5.65 31.92
CA VAL A 538 -0.35 4.56 32.66
C VAL A 538 0.64 3.82 31.76
N PRO A 539 1.61 3.06 32.31
CA PRO A 539 2.57 2.33 31.49
C PRO A 539 1.91 1.43 30.44
N GLN A 540 2.55 1.30 29.28
CA GLN A 540 2.06 0.45 28.19
C GLN A 540 1.91 -1.01 28.64
N GLY A 541 0.71 -1.58 28.45
CA GLY A 541 0.41 -2.98 28.81
C GLY A 541 0.05 -3.21 30.29
N ASP A 542 0.06 -2.16 31.12
CA ASP A 542 -0.29 -2.27 32.54
C ASP A 542 -1.77 -1.99 32.80
N TYR A 543 -2.61 -2.96 32.42
CA TYR A 543 -4.06 -2.89 32.65
C TYR A 543 -4.42 -2.84 34.16
N SER A 544 -3.50 -3.28 35.03
CA SER A 544 -3.65 -3.20 36.48
C SER A 544 -3.52 -1.76 36.97
N ALA A 545 -2.49 -1.04 36.55
CA ALA A 545 -2.36 0.39 36.83
C ALA A 545 -3.54 1.19 36.24
N MET A 546 -4.03 0.80 35.06
CA MET A 546 -5.25 1.37 34.48
C MET A 546 -6.45 1.18 35.41
N ALA A 547 -6.67 -0.04 35.90
CA ALA A 547 -7.77 -0.36 36.82
C ALA A 547 -7.68 0.42 38.14
N GLU A 548 -6.47 0.61 38.70
CA GLU A 548 -6.27 1.42 39.90
C GLU A 548 -6.62 2.89 39.67
N LYS A 549 -6.21 3.47 38.53
CA LYS A 549 -6.58 4.85 38.18
C LYS A 549 -8.08 5.00 37.98
N VAL A 550 -8.71 4.06 37.29
CA VAL A 550 -10.17 4.06 37.08
C VAL A 550 -10.89 3.98 38.43
N SER A 551 -10.53 3.03 39.28
CA SER A 551 -11.14 2.85 40.60
C SER A 551 -10.98 4.11 41.45
N GLY A 552 -9.78 4.67 41.54
CA GLY A 552 -9.53 5.90 42.28
C GLY A 552 -10.35 7.11 41.79
N LEU A 553 -10.65 7.20 40.49
CA LEU A 553 -11.56 8.24 39.97
C LEU A 553 -13.03 7.94 40.30
N LEU A 554 -13.43 6.67 40.33
CA LEU A 554 -14.78 6.27 40.70
C LEU A 554 -15.05 6.38 42.21
N ASP A 555 -14.00 6.44 43.03
CA ASP A 555 -14.06 6.76 44.46
C ASP A 555 -14.10 8.27 44.74
N ASP A 556 -13.57 9.09 43.83
CA ASP A 556 -13.41 10.54 43.99
C ASP A 556 -14.01 11.28 42.77
N PHE A 557 -15.32 11.50 42.85
CA PHE A 557 -16.06 12.21 41.80
C PHE A 557 -15.64 13.67 41.64
N ASP A 558 -15.11 14.31 42.68
CA ASP A 558 -14.63 15.69 42.57
C ASP A 558 -13.41 15.75 41.66
N LYS A 559 -12.44 14.85 41.88
CA LYS A 559 -11.26 14.71 41.01
C LYS A 559 -11.64 14.26 39.60
N LEU A 560 -12.59 13.32 39.47
CA LEU A 560 -13.11 12.90 38.17
C LEU A 560 -13.67 14.09 37.39
N ASN A 561 -14.51 14.91 38.03
CA ASN A 561 -15.12 16.08 37.41
C ASN A 561 -14.13 17.21 37.16
N GLU A 562 -13.10 17.37 38.00
CA GLU A 562 -11.98 18.28 37.74
C GLU A 562 -11.24 17.90 36.45
N LEU A 563 -10.84 16.63 36.31
CA LEU A 563 -10.19 16.15 35.09
C LEU A 563 -11.13 16.23 33.88
N GLY A 564 -12.41 15.94 34.06
CA GLY A 564 -13.43 16.12 33.04
C GLY A 564 -13.56 17.57 32.57
N ARG A 565 -13.47 18.53 33.49
CA ARG A 565 -13.46 19.97 33.16
C ARG A 565 -12.22 20.36 32.38
N ARG A 566 -11.03 19.87 32.77
CA ARG A 566 -9.79 20.09 32.00
C ARG A 566 -9.87 19.49 30.60
N ALA A 567 -10.38 18.25 30.49
CA ALA A 567 -10.68 17.60 29.22
C ALA A 567 -11.67 18.41 28.40
N TRP A 568 -12.65 19.03 29.04
CA TRP A 568 -13.57 19.90 28.36
C TRP A 568 -12.84 21.15 27.83
N GLU A 569 -12.27 21.97 28.70
CA GLU A 569 -11.64 23.25 28.38
C GLU A 569 -10.49 23.16 27.36
N CYS A 570 -9.76 22.04 27.30
CA CYS A 570 -8.61 21.91 26.40
C CYS A 570 -8.98 21.99 24.91
N LEU A 571 -10.23 21.76 24.51
CA LEU A 571 -10.64 21.84 23.10
C LEU A 571 -10.46 23.24 22.48
N LYS A 572 -10.34 24.29 23.29
CA LYS A 572 -9.96 25.63 22.81
C LYS A 572 -8.58 25.68 22.15
N PHE A 573 -7.75 24.66 22.36
CA PHE A 573 -6.43 24.52 21.75
C PHE A 573 -6.44 23.60 20.52
N PHE A 574 -7.56 22.91 20.26
CA PHE A 574 -7.71 21.88 19.22
C PHE A 574 -8.99 22.10 18.42
N ASP A 575 -9.26 23.35 18.01
CA ASP A 575 -10.48 23.69 17.29
C ASP A 575 -10.38 23.46 15.77
N ASP A 576 -11.54 23.29 15.13
CA ASP A 576 -11.65 23.12 13.68
C ASP A 576 -11.19 24.38 12.92
N ALA A 577 -11.29 25.56 13.54
CA ALA A 577 -10.86 26.80 12.92
C ALA A 577 -9.35 26.80 12.65
N LEU A 578 -8.54 26.23 13.54
CA LEU A 578 -7.12 25.99 13.31
C LEU A 578 -6.91 25.05 12.13
N VAL A 579 -7.57 23.90 12.11
CA VAL A 579 -7.45 22.90 11.03
C VAL A 579 -7.74 23.55 9.68
N PHE A 580 -8.85 24.28 9.59
CA PHE A 580 -9.29 24.92 8.35
C PHE A 580 -8.41 26.09 7.93
N ARG A 581 -7.94 26.94 8.86
CA ARG A 581 -6.95 27.98 8.56
C ARG A 581 -5.65 27.39 7.99
N ARG A 582 -5.20 26.26 8.54
CA ARG A 582 -4.00 25.56 8.04
C ARG A 582 -4.21 24.99 6.64
N TRP A 583 -5.36 24.40 6.34
CA TRP A 583 -5.68 23.96 4.97
C TRP A 583 -5.78 25.10 3.97
N GLN A 584 -6.37 26.24 4.36
CA GLN A 584 -6.37 27.45 3.55
C GLN A 584 -4.95 27.94 3.28
N ALA A 585 -4.07 27.91 4.29
CA ALA A 585 -2.66 28.23 4.13
C ALA A 585 -1.94 27.25 3.18
N VAL A 586 -2.30 25.96 3.18
CA VAL A 586 -1.78 24.98 2.21
C VAL A 586 -2.21 25.36 0.80
N PHE A 587 -3.49 25.66 0.58
CA PHE A 587 -3.97 26.05 -0.75
C PHE A 587 -3.33 27.37 -1.22
N SER A 588 -3.17 28.34 -0.32
CA SER A 588 -2.44 29.58 -0.61
C SER A 588 -0.98 29.31 -0.99
N TRP A 589 -0.29 28.43 -0.26
CA TRP A 589 1.09 28.04 -0.58
C TRP A 589 1.18 27.33 -1.93
N LEU A 590 0.25 26.42 -2.23
CA LEU A 590 0.19 25.75 -3.53
C LEU A 590 -0.06 26.74 -4.66
N GLU A 591 -0.75 27.85 -4.40
CA GLU A 591 -1.03 28.91 -5.35
C GLU A 591 0.14 29.85 -5.60
N THR A 592 0.70 30.41 -4.53
CA THR A 592 1.73 31.46 -4.63
C THR A 592 3.14 30.89 -4.70
N GLY A 593 3.34 29.68 -4.17
CA GLY A 593 4.64 29.09 -3.88
C GLY A 593 5.35 29.69 -2.67
N GLU A 594 4.79 30.72 -2.06
CA GLU A 594 5.27 31.34 -0.83
C GLU A 594 4.61 30.68 0.36
N GLU A 595 5.41 30.18 1.29
CA GLU A 595 4.90 29.45 2.44
C GLU A 595 4.40 30.41 3.55
N PRO A 596 3.10 30.39 3.89
CA PRO A 596 2.54 31.27 4.92
C PRO A 596 3.11 30.97 6.30
N ASP A 597 3.13 31.99 7.16
CA ASP A 597 3.60 31.87 8.56
C ASP A 597 2.87 30.78 9.34
N GLU A 598 1.57 30.61 9.09
CA GLU A 598 0.76 29.55 9.70
C GLU A 598 1.34 28.15 9.46
N LEU A 599 1.98 27.91 8.31
CA LEU A 599 2.60 26.63 7.99
C LEU A 599 4.09 26.56 8.36
N LYS A 600 4.73 27.65 8.76
CA LYS A 600 6.17 27.59 9.04
C LYS A 600 6.46 26.64 10.19
N LEU A 601 7.60 25.95 10.07
CA LEU A 601 8.14 25.17 11.17
C LEU A 601 8.41 26.11 12.34
N PRO A 602 8.05 25.73 13.57
CA PRO A 602 8.49 26.44 14.75
C PRO A 602 10.02 26.50 14.80
N ASP A 603 10.56 27.62 15.29
CA ASP A 603 11.97 27.70 15.64
C ASP A 603 12.20 26.88 16.93
N TYR A 604 12.48 25.58 16.75
CA TYR A 604 12.74 24.67 17.85
C TYR A 604 14.07 25.02 18.52
N SER A 605 14.03 25.31 19.83
CA SER A 605 15.25 25.41 20.64
C SER A 605 15.99 24.07 20.66
N ALA A 606 17.29 24.07 20.97
CA ALA A 606 18.07 22.83 21.09
C ALA A 606 17.45 21.84 22.09
N GLU A 607 16.87 22.34 23.18
CA GLU A 607 16.17 21.53 24.17
C GLU A 607 14.90 20.88 23.60
N GLU A 608 14.10 21.63 22.84
CA GLU A 608 12.89 21.09 22.22
C GLU A 608 13.23 20.10 21.10
N GLN A 609 14.29 20.33 20.33
CA GLN A 609 14.80 19.37 19.35
C GLN A 609 15.19 18.05 20.02
N LEU A 610 15.94 18.11 21.13
CA LEU A 610 16.33 16.93 21.90
C LEU A 610 15.10 16.19 22.46
N ARG A 611 14.11 16.93 22.96
CA ARG A 611 12.85 16.37 23.45
C ARG A 611 12.07 15.65 22.36
N LEU A 612 11.92 16.26 21.18
CA LEU A 612 11.28 15.60 20.03
C LEU A 612 12.03 14.33 19.62
N GLN A 613 13.36 14.36 19.66
CA GLN A 613 14.21 13.18 19.42
C GLN A 613 13.99 12.06 20.44
N GLN A 614 13.88 12.39 21.71
CA GLN A 614 13.56 11.42 22.77
C GLN A 614 12.18 10.80 22.54
N LEU A 615 11.15 11.60 22.23
CA LEU A 615 9.81 11.11 21.92
C LEU A 615 9.79 10.13 20.73
N MET A 616 10.56 10.42 19.68
CA MET A 616 10.70 9.50 18.55
C MET A 616 11.40 8.20 18.95
N THR A 617 12.47 8.30 19.74
CA THR A 617 13.23 7.14 20.21
C THR A 617 12.36 6.23 21.08
N ASP A 618 11.61 6.82 22.01
CA ASP A 618 10.70 6.09 22.90
C ASP A 618 9.59 5.37 22.12
N GLN A 619 9.05 6.00 21.06
CA GLN A 619 8.09 5.37 20.16
C GLN A 619 8.67 4.13 19.47
N ILE A 620 9.87 4.24 18.91
CA ILE A 620 10.56 3.12 18.25
C ILE A 620 10.82 2.00 19.26
N ILE A 621 11.35 2.32 20.45
CA ILE A 621 11.64 1.33 21.49
C ILE A 621 10.37 0.62 21.91
N SER A 622 9.29 1.36 22.17
CA SER A 622 8.00 0.78 22.55
C SER A 622 7.45 -0.16 21.47
N ALA A 623 7.54 0.24 20.20
CA ALA A 623 7.11 -0.58 19.08
C ALA A 623 7.93 -1.87 18.97
N VAL A 624 9.26 -1.78 19.09
CA VAL A 624 10.17 -2.93 19.04
C VAL A 624 9.92 -3.90 20.19
N LEU A 625 9.70 -3.40 21.41
CA LEU A 625 9.38 -4.26 22.55
C LEU A 625 8.04 -4.99 22.38
N ARG A 626 7.08 -4.39 21.67
CA ARG A 626 5.78 -5.02 21.37
C ARG A 626 5.82 -5.96 20.17
N LEU A 627 6.66 -5.70 19.18
CA LEU A 627 6.85 -6.55 17.99
C LEU A 627 7.11 -8.00 18.37
N ASP A 628 7.99 -8.22 19.35
CA ASP A 628 8.36 -9.55 19.84
C ASP A 628 7.13 -10.34 20.37
N SER A 629 6.16 -9.63 20.94
CA SER A 629 4.93 -10.19 21.47
C SER A 629 3.75 -10.18 20.48
N SER A 630 3.96 -9.72 19.24
CA SER A 630 2.89 -9.56 18.25
C SER A 630 2.52 -10.90 17.62
N PRO A 631 1.24 -11.34 17.70
CA PRO A 631 0.78 -12.55 17.00
C PRO A 631 0.99 -12.47 15.49
N SER A 632 0.80 -11.29 14.89
CA SER A 632 1.05 -11.07 13.46
C SER A 632 2.52 -11.28 13.11
N PHE A 633 3.43 -10.81 13.97
CA PHE A 633 4.86 -11.02 13.78
C PHE A 633 5.21 -12.51 13.92
N ALA A 634 4.72 -13.17 14.97
CA ALA A 634 4.90 -14.60 15.17
C ALA A 634 4.35 -15.44 14.01
N GLU A 635 3.22 -15.05 13.43
CA GLU A 635 2.63 -15.70 12.26
C GLU A 635 3.47 -15.50 10.99
N LYS A 636 3.91 -14.27 10.70
CA LYS A 636 4.83 -14.01 9.58
C LYS A 636 6.14 -14.79 9.74
N VAL A 637 6.63 -14.95 10.98
CA VAL A 637 7.80 -15.79 11.31
C VAL A 637 7.52 -17.26 11.02
N PHE A 638 6.38 -17.77 11.50
CA PHE A 638 5.98 -19.15 11.29
C PHE A 638 5.80 -19.50 9.80
N ARG A 639 5.27 -18.57 9.00
CA ARG A 639 5.10 -18.72 7.55
C ARG A 639 6.40 -18.59 6.75
N GLY A 640 7.53 -18.30 7.40
CA GLY A 640 8.83 -18.12 6.74
C GLY A 640 8.95 -16.82 5.93
N GLU A 641 7.92 -15.95 5.94
CA GLU A 641 7.92 -14.65 5.27
C GLU A 641 9.05 -13.75 5.82
N ILE A 642 9.31 -13.88 7.12
CA ILE A 642 10.39 -13.21 7.84
C ILE A 642 11.77 -13.84 7.53
N GLU A 643 11.89 -15.15 7.27
CA GLU A 643 13.20 -15.76 6.96
C GLU A 643 13.79 -15.28 5.62
N ALA A 644 12.93 -14.88 4.67
CA ALA A 644 13.34 -14.22 3.44
C ALA A 644 13.90 -12.81 3.68
N GLU A 645 13.26 -12.01 4.56
CA GLU A 645 13.71 -10.66 4.93
C GLU A 645 14.96 -10.64 5.84
N ARG A 646 15.14 -11.70 6.64
CA ARG A 646 16.24 -11.87 7.61
C ARG A 646 17.63 -11.80 6.98
N ARG A 647 17.78 -12.16 5.70
CA ARG A 647 19.08 -12.15 5.03
C ARG A 647 19.58 -10.73 4.71
N ASN A 648 18.67 -9.76 4.57
CA ASN A 648 18.99 -8.45 3.97
C ASN A 648 18.64 -7.23 4.85
N ASN A 649 17.90 -7.40 5.95
CA ASN A 649 17.58 -6.31 6.88
C ASN A 649 18.27 -6.47 8.24
N ILE A 650 19.32 -5.67 8.48
CA ILE A 650 20.12 -5.71 9.70
C ILE A 650 19.27 -5.42 10.95
N LEU A 651 18.38 -4.42 10.91
CA LEU A 651 17.51 -4.07 12.04
C LEU A 651 16.66 -5.28 12.46
N PHE A 652 16.15 -5.96 11.46
CA PHE A 652 15.27 -7.09 11.58
C PHE A 652 15.96 -8.38 12.06
N ASP A 653 17.14 -8.72 11.51
CA ASP A 653 17.96 -9.82 12.02
C ASP A 653 18.35 -9.60 13.50
N TYR A 654 18.51 -8.35 13.93
CA TYR A 654 18.74 -8.01 15.34
C TYR A 654 17.49 -8.15 16.22
N ILE A 655 16.31 -7.69 15.77
CA ILE A 655 15.03 -7.90 16.48
C ILE A 655 14.78 -9.40 16.65
N MET A 656 14.93 -10.17 15.57
CA MET A 656 14.80 -11.64 15.59
C MET A 656 15.82 -12.33 16.51
N LYS A 657 17.08 -11.86 16.56
CA LYS A 657 18.11 -12.36 17.51
C LYS A 657 17.80 -12.00 18.97
N ALA A 658 17.07 -10.92 19.22
CA ALA A 658 16.59 -10.54 20.56
C ALA A 658 15.41 -11.42 21.00
N SER A 659 14.43 -11.61 20.12
CA SER A 659 13.25 -12.47 20.28
C SER A 659 13.59 -13.94 20.53
N TYR A 660 14.46 -14.54 19.71
CA TYR A 660 14.78 -15.97 19.80
C TYR A 660 15.67 -16.37 20.99
N ARG A 661 16.15 -15.41 21.79
CA ARG A 661 16.91 -15.70 23.03
C ARG A 661 16.07 -15.63 24.30
N ALA A 662 14.80 -15.24 24.22
CA ALA A 662 13.89 -15.19 25.34
C ALA A 662 12.55 -15.84 24.93
N PRO A 663 12.37 -17.18 24.97
CA PRO A 663 12.73 -18.07 26.08
C PRO A 663 13.11 -19.51 25.66
N GLN A 664 14.38 -19.91 25.83
CA GLN A 664 14.75 -21.33 25.99
C GLN A 664 15.41 -21.64 27.34
N THR A 665 15.52 -20.67 28.24
CA THR A 665 16.02 -20.91 29.60
C THR A 665 14.90 -21.24 30.56
N GLY A 666 14.19 -22.32 30.25
CA GLY A 666 13.54 -23.12 31.28
C GLY A 666 14.59 -23.92 32.03
N ARG A 667 15.31 -23.27 32.96
CA ARG A 667 15.97 -23.83 34.16
C ARG A 667 17.05 -22.87 34.66
N GLN A 668 16.87 -22.46 35.91
CA GLN A 668 17.89 -22.03 36.88
C GLN A 668 19.26 -21.64 36.31
N ASP A 669 19.51 -20.35 36.12
CA ASP A 669 20.81 -19.83 36.54
C ASP A 669 20.73 -18.35 36.93
N THR A 670 21.06 -18.09 38.18
CA THR A 670 21.21 -16.77 38.77
C THR A 670 22.48 -16.12 38.22
N ARG A 671 22.39 -15.02 37.47
CA ARG A 671 23.43 -13.96 37.46
C ARG A 671 23.01 -12.69 36.71
N ARG A 672 23.09 -11.57 37.44
CA ARG A 672 22.95 -10.17 37.01
C ARG A 672 23.91 -9.70 35.88
N SER A 673 24.57 -10.61 35.14
CA SER A 673 25.55 -10.29 34.09
C SER A 673 25.01 -10.40 32.65
N GLY A 674 23.85 -11.03 32.45
CA GLY A 674 23.19 -11.13 31.14
C GLY A 674 22.48 -9.84 30.72
N VAL A 675 21.79 -9.19 31.67
CA VAL A 675 21.02 -7.96 31.43
C VAL A 675 21.94 -6.78 31.09
N SER A 676 23.10 -6.66 31.74
CA SER A 676 24.04 -5.55 31.45
C SER A 676 24.72 -5.70 30.08
N ARG A 677 25.06 -6.93 29.64
CA ARG A 677 25.58 -7.19 28.28
C ARG A 677 24.49 -7.06 27.20
N PHE A 678 23.25 -7.41 27.52
CA PHE A 678 22.08 -7.26 26.64
C PHE A 678 21.73 -5.78 26.42
N VAL A 679 21.67 -4.99 27.49
CA VAL A 679 21.46 -3.53 27.42
C VAL A 679 22.62 -2.83 26.72
N PHE A 680 23.88 -3.22 26.99
CA PHE A 680 25.04 -2.68 26.25
C PHE A 680 25.04 -3.04 24.76
N SER A 681 24.64 -4.27 24.40
CA SER A 681 24.50 -4.72 23.00
C SER A 681 23.38 -3.96 22.28
N LEU A 682 22.24 -3.75 22.96
CA LEU A 682 21.13 -2.95 22.46
C LEU A 682 21.54 -1.48 22.28
N PHE A 683 22.28 -0.90 23.24
CA PHE A 683 22.80 0.48 23.15
C PHE A 683 23.82 0.67 22.01
N TRP A 684 24.78 -0.25 21.86
CA TRP A 684 25.78 -0.19 20.78
C TRP A 684 25.17 -0.47 19.40
N SER A 685 24.05 -1.20 19.35
CA SER A 685 23.34 -1.54 18.10
C SER A 685 22.27 -0.51 17.73
N LEU A 686 21.66 0.17 18.70
CA LEU A 686 20.93 1.43 18.49
C LEU A 686 21.85 2.47 17.83
N LYS A 687 23.15 2.46 18.14
CA LYS A 687 24.19 3.26 17.43
C LYS A 687 24.39 2.90 15.95
N ARG A 688 23.88 1.74 15.48
CA ARG A 688 23.86 1.29 14.08
C ARG A 688 22.51 1.53 13.41
N ILE A 689 21.41 1.44 14.15
CA ILE A 689 20.09 1.99 13.75
C ILE A 689 20.23 3.50 13.53
N TYR A 690 20.97 4.17 14.39
CA TYR A 690 21.44 5.55 14.27
C TYR A 690 22.25 5.82 12.99
N ARG A 691 22.85 4.80 12.34
CA ARG A 691 23.46 4.95 11.00
C ARG A 691 22.45 4.84 9.84
N PHE A 692 21.26 4.29 10.05
CA PHE A 692 20.12 4.43 9.13
C PHE A 692 19.63 5.90 9.12
N PHE A 693 19.74 6.56 10.27
CA PHE A 693 19.53 8.01 10.48
C PHE A 693 20.79 8.87 10.17
N LYS A 694 21.70 8.43 9.28
CA LYS A 694 22.98 9.12 9.00
C LYS A 694 22.95 10.61 8.60
N PRO A 695 21.86 11.22 8.08
CA PRO A 695 21.86 12.67 7.81
C PRO A 695 22.02 13.55 9.06
N TRP A 696 21.86 12.99 10.26
CA TRP A 696 21.63 13.73 11.50
C TRP A 696 22.91 14.12 12.25
N LYS A 697 24.09 13.74 11.71
CA LYS A 697 25.37 13.89 12.40
C LYS A 697 26.08 15.21 12.12
N ASP A 698 25.75 15.89 11.02
CA ASP A 698 26.44 17.13 10.64
C ASP A 698 26.00 18.34 11.49
N GLN A 699 24.94 18.20 12.30
CA GLN A 699 24.53 19.20 13.29
C GLN A 699 25.08 18.95 14.71
N GLU A 700 25.53 17.74 15.04
CA GLU A 700 26.12 17.44 16.36
C GLU A 700 27.58 17.89 16.50
N GLN A 701 28.28 18.24 15.41
CA GLN A 701 29.69 18.68 15.49
C GLN A 701 29.86 20.16 15.88
N GLY A 702 28.76 20.88 16.16
CA GLY A 702 28.77 22.27 16.61
C GLY A 702 28.02 22.56 17.92
N LEU A 703 27.57 21.53 18.66
CA LEU A 703 26.83 21.67 19.93
C LEU A 703 27.62 21.13 21.13
#